data_AF-A0A3B8MA62-F1
#
_entry.id   AF-A0A3B8MA62-F1
#
_cell.length_a   1.000
_cell.length_b   1.000
_cell.length_c   1.000
_cell.angle_alpha   90.00
_cell.angle_beta   90.00
_cell.angle_gamma   90.00
#
_symmetry.space_group_name_H-M   'P 1'
#
loop_
_entity.id
_entity.type
_entity.pdbx_description
1 polymer ?
#
loop_
_entity_poly.entity_id
_entity_poly.type
_entity_poly.pdbx_seq_one_letter_code
_entity_poly.pdbx_strand_id
1 'polypeptide(L)'
;MSNSQQRSESGLLVERGITPDEFQTSSFELIDEDVSVLVAAPTSSGKTLVAEYAIERALSLGQTVFYTTPIKALSNQKFKDLRTWLGKESVGLLTGDNAIRPNAKVVVMTTEVLRNMIYSGSTRLKGLGLTVLDEVHFLQDPYRGPVWEEVIMQLPAACRLVCLSATVSNARELAGWISEVHGHCEAVIEKTRPVELHDHFLLFDKRHRRIEEFRTLRNGGANFEVERYLGKMNGQRNRGDRNRGGAAGRPRRGEVIKHLDAMDRLPAIFFIFSRQGCDDAVQTAIEHGIDFLDGREKRQVESIVDQHVEELDAADLSLLNYDVWLEGLRAGVAAHHAGMVTPFKEAVEDCFAAGLLKVVFATETLAMGVNLPARSVVVEQLSRFRGEGHIVLTPGEYTQLTGRAGRRGIDSAGHAYALWSPYESFDQLAQLAQSDDFVLESAFRPTYNMAANLMERLNREPAVELLQRSFAQYRSKTNVVRLGEEVAKVDASLKMSKSELKRLGGPNDNLAKSEKEPPARLNKFRPGSILERLHGRELQYLLVLGTTSRRGGEHRIRVVTPRGKVMMLTESDFDQTPKALGEVELPKPYAPNRRDYQRSASKLLKQELAELGLVLEVRRPANDLKAERTRAENQIAALEMTKGSLMDRIAVAEGGLARSLVAIEAVLEEFALASNWALSEKGRVLQSIFHELDLLVTLGITQGLFEGLSPEELAAVLSVLTYEHRSRLDPPDPWYPSALARERANALMAFGKKICQAELLQGLQESRLPDPTIVGQVHGWASGHDLEEVLEDDVSVGDFVRNIRQVIDLLKQVGEASVARELRVNASAAITLLDRGLVAAAARLQDGEVEESSGDDD
;
A
#
# COMPACT_ATOMS: atom_id res chain seq x y z
N MET A 1 -4.76 24.78 49.91
CA MET A 1 -4.90 26.16 49.40
C MET A 1 -3.58 26.59 48.82
N SER A 2 -3.63 27.00 47.55
CA SER A 2 -2.62 27.62 46.68
C SER A 2 -1.22 26.99 46.60
N ASN A 3 -1.01 26.18 45.56
CA ASN A 3 0.25 26.22 44.79
C ASN A 3 0.02 25.87 43.31
N SER A 4 -1.13 26.28 42.75
CA SER A 4 -1.61 25.94 41.41
C SER A 4 -1.65 27.14 40.43
N GLN A 5 -0.83 28.17 40.66
CA GLN A 5 -0.84 29.38 39.79
C GLN A 5 0.59 29.88 39.57
N GLN A 6 1.25 29.29 38.57
CA GLN A 6 2.23 29.90 37.66
C GLN A 6 2.74 28.80 36.69
N ARG A 7 1.84 28.23 35.88
CA ARG A 7 2.25 27.58 34.63
C ARG A 7 2.51 28.73 33.66
N SER A 8 3.71 28.86 33.12
CA SER A 8 3.99 29.86 32.09
C SER A 8 3.14 29.50 30.88
N GLU A 9 2.14 30.32 30.55
CA GLU A 9 1.46 30.22 29.26
C GLU A 9 2.54 30.34 28.17
N SER A 10 2.61 29.36 27.26
CA SER A 10 3.57 29.37 26.15
C SER A 10 3.40 30.67 25.36
N GLY A 11 4.54 31.31 25.04
CA GLY A 11 4.54 32.57 24.31
C GLY A 11 3.87 32.43 22.95
N LEU A 12 4.03 31.27 22.31
CA LEU A 12 3.40 30.90 21.05
C LEU A 12 1.86 30.96 21.10
N LEU A 13 1.24 30.37 22.12
CA LEU A 13 -0.22 30.28 22.23
C LEU A 13 -0.84 31.67 22.45
N VAL A 14 -0.19 32.48 23.30
CA VAL A 14 -0.62 33.84 23.62
C VAL A 14 -0.42 34.77 22.42
N GLU A 15 0.73 34.68 21.73
CA GLU A 15 1.05 35.50 20.57
C GLU A 15 0.09 35.23 19.39
N ARG A 16 -0.27 33.96 19.18
CA ARG A 16 -1.17 33.57 18.08
C ARG A 16 -2.66 33.60 18.44
N GLY A 17 -3.02 33.80 19.72
CA GLY A 17 -4.41 33.83 20.18
C GLY A 17 -5.17 32.51 19.91
N ILE A 18 -4.48 31.37 19.97
CA ILE A 18 -5.04 30.05 19.66
C ILE A 18 -5.42 29.35 20.96
N THR A 19 -6.67 28.87 21.05
CA THR A 19 -7.09 27.96 22.11
C THR A 19 -6.83 26.51 21.68
N PRO A 20 -5.98 25.76 22.39
CA PRO A 20 -5.68 24.37 22.03
C PRO A 20 -6.87 23.45 22.34
N ASP A 21 -7.03 22.41 21.51
CA ASP A 21 -7.95 21.31 21.72
C ASP A 21 -7.46 20.42 22.90
N GLU A 22 -8.34 19.58 23.47
CA GLU A 22 -8.01 18.73 24.63
C GLU A 22 -6.80 17.82 24.37
N PHE A 23 -6.77 17.15 23.22
CA PHE A 23 -5.65 16.28 22.86
C PHE A 23 -4.32 17.05 22.69
N GLN A 24 -4.37 18.31 22.26
CA GLN A 24 -3.17 19.16 22.15
C GLN A 24 -2.66 19.51 23.53
N THR A 25 -3.57 19.90 24.45
CA THR A 25 -3.23 20.22 25.83
C THR A 25 -2.63 19.00 26.55
N SER A 26 -3.22 17.81 26.41
CA SER A 26 -2.64 16.57 26.96
C SER A 26 -1.25 16.26 26.38
N SER A 27 -1.03 16.57 25.10
CA SER A 27 0.29 16.41 24.48
C SER A 27 1.31 17.39 25.08
N PHE A 28 0.92 18.63 25.34
CA PHE A 28 1.78 19.64 25.97
C PHE A 28 2.20 19.23 27.38
N GLU A 29 1.27 18.68 28.18
CA GLU A 29 1.57 18.20 29.54
C GLU A 29 2.62 17.09 29.53
N LEU A 30 2.49 16.12 28.61
CA LEU A 30 3.49 15.05 28.44
C LEU A 30 4.86 15.60 28.00
N ILE A 31 4.87 16.58 27.09
CA ILE A 31 6.11 17.24 26.64
C ILE A 31 6.78 17.99 27.80
N ASP A 32 6.01 18.67 28.64
CA ASP A 32 6.52 19.38 29.83
C ASP A 32 7.09 18.41 30.89
N GLU A 33 6.56 17.20 30.96
CA GLU A 33 7.05 16.09 31.77
C GLU A 33 8.25 15.35 31.16
N ASP A 34 8.80 15.84 30.04
CA ASP A 34 9.94 15.25 29.33
C ASP A 34 9.65 13.82 28.80
N VAL A 35 8.38 13.55 28.45
CA VAL A 35 7.91 12.29 27.87
C VAL A 35 7.80 12.43 26.34
N SER A 36 8.21 11.39 25.61
CA SER A 36 8.01 11.37 24.15
C SER A 36 6.52 11.18 23.84
N VAL A 37 6.02 11.81 22.77
CA VAL A 37 4.58 11.79 22.47
C VAL A 37 4.34 11.29 21.06
N LEU A 38 3.41 10.34 20.93
CA LEU A 38 2.83 9.95 19.65
C LEU A 38 1.41 10.49 19.52
N VAL A 39 1.21 11.41 18.59
CA VAL A 39 -0.10 12.01 18.30
C VAL A 39 -0.69 11.34 17.07
N ALA A 40 -1.72 10.53 17.28
CA ALA A 40 -2.53 9.94 16.22
C ALA A 40 -3.85 10.72 16.11
N ALA A 41 -3.97 11.55 15.07
CA ALA A 41 -5.16 12.37 14.85
C ALA A 41 -5.46 12.51 13.34
N PRO A 42 -6.72 12.75 12.94
CA PRO A 42 -7.08 13.02 11.56
C PRO A 42 -6.22 14.13 10.92
N THR A 43 -6.12 14.10 9.59
CA THR A 43 -5.56 15.21 8.83
C THR A 43 -6.34 16.49 9.13
N SER A 44 -5.65 17.63 9.16
CA SER A 44 -6.22 18.93 9.53
C SER A 44 -6.68 19.10 10.99
N SER A 45 -6.44 18.12 11.88
CA SER A 45 -6.69 18.25 13.33
C SER A 45 -5.75 19.22 14.06
N GLY A 46 -4.77 19.82 13.38
CA GLY A 46 -3.85 20.78 14.01
C GLY A 46 -2.69 20.12 14.76
N LYS A 47 -2.28 18.92 14.33
CA LYS A 47 -1.11 18.19 14.88
C LYS A 47 0.17 19.03 14.90
N THR A 48 0.34 19.92 13.92
CA THR A 48 1.50 20.81 13.80
C THR A 48 1.71 21.67 15.04
N LEU A 49 0.64 22.09 15.73
CA LEU A 49 0.76 22.88 16.96
C LEU A 49 1.49 22.11 18.08
N VAL A 50 1.35 20.79 18.14
CA VAL A 50 2.10 19.94 19.10
C VAL A 50 3.59 19.96 18.81
N ALA A 51 3.98 19.87 17.54
CA ALA A 51 5.38 19.98 17.15
C ALA A 51 5.94 21.38 17.41
N GLU A 52 5.19 22.45 17.10
CA GLU A 52 5.60 23.83 17.37
C GLU A 52 5.84 24.06 18.88
N TYR A 53 4.92 23.60 19.73
CA TYR A 53 5.10 23.68 21.20
C TYR A 53 6.37 22.94 21.66
N ALA A 54 6.60 21.73 21.17
CA ALA A 54 7.80 20.96 21.50
C ALA A 54 9.08 21.66 21.04
N ILE A 55 9.07 22.27 19.85
CA ILE A 55 10.20 23.05 19.33
C ILE A 55 10.49 24.26 20.24
N GLU A 56 9.47 25.04 20.61
CA GLU A 56 9.62 26.18 21.52
C GLU A 56 10.23 25.73 22.86
N ARG A 57 9.73 24.62 23.41
CA ARG A 57 10.23 24.05 24.67
C ARG A 57 11.69 23.63 24.57
N ALA A 58 12.08 22.87 23.54
CA ALA A 58 13.45 22.43 23.34
C ALA A 58 14.42 23.61 23.13
N LEU A 59 14.00 24.63 22.37
CA LEU A 59 14.79 25.85 22.17
C LEU A 59 14.97 26.64 23.46
N SER A 60 13.97 26.70 24.34
CA SER A 60 14.06 27.33 25.67
C SER A 60 15.10 26.67 26.58
N LEU A 61 15.35 25.36 26.38
CA LEU A 61 16.38 24.58 27.08
C LEU A 61 17.75 24.65 26.40
N GLY A 62 17.88 25.41 25.31
CA GLY A 62 19.13 25.55 24.55
C GLY A 62 19.50 24.30 23.73
N GLN A 63 18.56 23.39 23.51
CA GLN A 63 18.77 22.16 22.74
C GLN A 63 18.63 22.42 21.22
N THR A 64 19.19 21.51 20.42
CA THR A 64 18.93 21.48 18.98
C THR A 64 17.75 20.57 18.65
N VAL A 65 17.05 20.88 17.56
CA VAL A 65 15.86 20.17 17.11
C VAL A 65 16.01 19.72 15.67
N PHE A 66 15.64 18.47 15.39
CA PHE A 66 15.46 17.99 14.02
C PHE A 66 13.97 17.81 13.72
N TYR A 67 13.52 18.30 12.57
CA TYR A 67 12.19 18.07 12.05
C TYR A 67 12.31 17.20 10.81
N THR A 68 11.76 15.99 10.86
CA THR A 68 11.89 15.02 9.78
C THR A 68 10.57 14.82 9.05
N THR A 69 10.64 14.71 7.73
CA THR A 69 9.48 14.43 6.87
C THR A 69 9.82 13.31 5.87
N PRO A 70 8.85 12.51 5.43
CA PRO A 70 9.09 11.39 4.51
C PRO A 70 9.39 11.84 3.07
N ILE A 71 9.05 13.08 2.70
CA ILE A 71 9.15 13.59 1.33
C ILE A 71 9.81 14.97 1.33
N LYS A 72 10.65 15.23 0.32
CA LYS A 72 11.36 16.51 0.09
C LYS A 72 10.42 17.71 -0.01
N ALA A 73 9.31 17.57 -0.75
CA ALA A 73 8.30 18.64 -0.89
C ALA A 73 7.76 19.09 0.48
N LEU A 74 7.47 18.13 1.36
CA LEU A 74 7.03 18.43 2.72
C LEU A 74 8.17 19.03 3.57
N SER A 75 9.43 18.61 3.38
CA SER A 75 10.58 19.25 4.02
C SER A 75 10.68 20.72 3.63
N ASN A 76 10.55 21.03 2.34
CA ASN A 76 10.58 22.40 1.82
C ASN A 76 9.43 23.24 2.36
N GLN A 77 8.21 22.70 2.39
CA GLN A 77 7.05 23.38 3.00
C GLN A 77 7.29 23.68 4.48
N LYS A 78 7.71 22.68 5.26
CA LYS A 78 7.99 22.86 6.70
C LYS A 78 9.15 23.80 6.98
N PHE A 79 10.17 23.80 6.11
CA PHE A 79 11.24 24.78 6.17
C PHE A 79 10.72 26.20 5.98
N LYS A 80 9.85 26.45 4.98
CA LYS A 80 9.22 27.77 4.76
C LYS A 80 8.35 28.18 5.96
N ASP A 81 7.52 27.28 6.48
CA ASP A 81 6.64 27.52 7.63
C ASP A 81 7.45 27.89 8.89
N LEU A 82 8.42 27.05 9.27
CA LEU A 82 9.25 27.26 10.46
C LEU A 82 10.16 28.48 10.33
N ARG A 83 10.67 28.77 9.12
CA ARG A 83 11.45 29.98 8.83
C ARG A 83 10.62 31.25 9.03
N THR A 84 9.35 31.22 8.63
CA THR A 84 8.42 32.35 8.80
C THR A 84 8.15 32.60 10.28
N TRP A 85 8.06 31.54 11.08
CA TRP A 85 7.80 31.64 12.50
C TRP A 85 9.04 31.97 13.35
N LEU A 86 10.14 31.22 13.21
CA LEU A 86 11.33 31.30 14.08
C LEU A 86 12.41 32.26 13.55
N GLY A 87 12.21 32.82 12.37
CA GLY A 87 13.17 33.68 11.68
C GLY A 87 14.19 32.92 10.83
N LYS A 88 14.78 33.64 9.85
CA LYS A 88 15.66 33.07 8.82
C LYS A 88 16.89 32.35 9.40
N GLU A 89 17.55 32.93 10.40
CA GLU A 89 18.82 32.41 10.95
C GLU A 89 18.67 31.17 11.84
N SER A 90 17.47 30.94 12.39
CA SER A 90 17.22 29.86 13.36
C SER A 90 16.96 28.50 12.71
N VAL A 91 16.66 28.48 11.40
CA VAL A 91 16.16 27.30 10.69
C VAL A 91 17.05 26.95 9.49
N GLY A 92 17.45 25.69 9.42
CA GLY A 92 18.17 25.07 8.31
C GLY A 92 17.36 23.99 7.59
N LEU A 93 17.85 23.58 6.43
CA LEU A 93 17.30 22.50 5.61
C LEU A 93 18.43 21.56 5.19
N LEU A 94 18.23 20.25 5.39
CA LEU A 94 19.11 19.20 4.89
C LEU A 94 18.29 18.16 4.12
N THR A 95 18.39 18.16 2.81
CA THR A 95 17.86 17.09 1.95
C THR A 95 19.03 16.37 1.28
N GLY A 96 18.76 15.31 0.51
CA GLY A 96 19.81 14.65 -0.29
C GLY A 96 20.48 15.58 -1.30
N ASP A 97 19.81 16.66 -1.70
CA ASP A 97 20.32 17.59 -2.72
C ASP A 97 20.81 18.92 -2.11
N ASN A 98 20.18 19.38 -1.03
CA ASN A 98 20.41 20.72 -0.48
C ASN A 98 20.89 20.70 0.97
N ALA A 99 21.82 21.61 1.28
CA ALA A 99 22.27 21.88 2.63
C ALA A 99 22.26 23.39 2.90
N ILE A 100 21.15 23.89 3.47
CA ILE A 100 20.98 25.30 3.86
C ILE A 100 21.14 25.41 5.38
N ARG A 101 22.10 26.22 5.85
CA ARG A 101 22.39 26.43 7.29
C ARG A 101 22.36 25.11 8.09
N PRO A 102 23.25 24.15 7.77
CA PRO A 102 23.23 22.80 8.37
C PRO A 102 23.53 22.76 9.87
N ASN A 103 23.92 23.90 10.46
CA ASN A 103 24.25 24.05 11.88
C ASN A 103 23.23 24.94 12.62
N ALA A 104 22.08 25.22 12.01
CA ALA A 104 20.99 25.95 12.66
C ALA A 104 20.45 25.18 13.89
N LYS A 105 19.78 25.89 14.82
CA LYS A 105 19.20 25.25 16.02
C LYS A 105 18.04 24.32 15.69
N VAL A 106 17.27 24.65 14.65
CA VAL A 106 16.22 23.79 14.10
C VAL A 106 16.62 23.42 12.67
N VAL A 107 16.66 22.13 12.36
CA VAL A 107 16.99 21.66 11.01
C VAL A 107 15.87 20.77 10.50
N VAL A 108 15.26 21.17 9.38
CA VAL A 108 14.30 20.35 8.65
C VAL A 108 15.05 19.42 7.72
N MET A 109 14.69 18.14 7.67
CA MET A 109 15.38 17.16 6.84
C MET A 109 14.48 16.00 6.41
N THR A 110 14.93 15.21 5.44
CA THR A 110 14.28 13.92 5.16
C THR A 110 14.73 12.85 6.15
N THR A 111 13.91 11.81 6.35
CA THR A 111 14.23 10.71 7.27
C THR A 111 15.54 9.99 6.90
N GLU A 112 15.86 9.89 5.60
CA GLU A 112 17.08 9.26 5.10
C GLU A 112 18.34 10.06 5.49
N VAL A 113 18.28 11.39 5.47
CA VAL A 113 19.41 12.24 5.88
C VAL A 113 19.73 12.00 7.36
N LEU A 114 18.70 11.92 8.22
CA LEU A 114 18.88 11.62 9.64
C LEU A 114 19.50 10.23 9.85
N ARG A 115 19.00 9.21 9.15
CA ARG A 115 19.57 7.85 9.18
C ARG A 115 21.05 7.84 8.79
N ASN A 116 21.42 8.57 7.74
CA ASN A 116 22.82 8.67 7.29
C ASN A 116 23.69 9.41 8.33
N MET A 117 23.15 10.40 9.03
CA MET A 117 23.84 11.07 10.14
C MET A 117 24.09 10.11 11.32
N ILE A 118 23.13 9.22 11.61
CA ILE A 118 23.29 8.16 12.62
C ILE A 118 24.42 7.23 12.18
N TYR A 119 24.40 6.73 10.94
CA TYR A 119 25.41 5.81 10.37
C TYR A 119 26.79 6.40 10.11
N SER A 120 26.91 7.72 10.00
CA SER A 120 28.22 8.40 9.97
C SER A 120 28.72 8.78 11.36
N GLY A 121 27.88 8.68 12.39
CA GLY A 121 28.25 9.08 13.76
C GLY A 121 28.42 10.59 13.87
N SER A 122 27.58 11.34 13.15
CA SER A 122 27.67 12.79 13.03
C SER A 122 27.72 13.48 14.39
N THR A 123 28.65 14.43 14.53
CA THR A 123 28.78 15.23 15.76
C THR A 123 27.54 16.07 16.05
N ARG A 124 26.67 16.32 15.05
CA ARG A 124 25.41 17.06 15.20
C ARG A 124 24.36 16.31 16.03
N LEU A 125 24.53 14.99 16.21
CA LEU A 125 23.69 14.22 17.13
C LEU A 125 24.02 14.52 18.60
N LYS A 126 25.19 15.11 18.88
CA LYS A 126 25.57 15.53 20.23
C LYS A 126 24.80 16.80 20.60
N GLY A 127 24.01 16.73 21.67
CA GLY A 127 23.17 17.85 22.13
C GLY A 127 21.80 17.95 21.45
N LEU A 128 21.46 16.96 20.60
CA LEU A 128 20.11 16.82 20.05
C LEU A 128 19.12 16.53 21.19
N GLY A 129 18.19 17.45 21.41
CA GLY A 129 17.19 17.33 22.47
C GLY A 129 15.84 16.84 22.00
N LEU A 130 15.47 17.13 20.75
CA LEU A 130 14.17 16.79 20.19
C LEU A 130 14.29 16.38 18.72
N THR A 131 13.59 15.30 18.35
CA THR A 131 13.30 14.96 16.96
C THR A 131 11.80 14.91 16.76
N VAL A 132 11.29 15.74 15.85
CA VAL A 132 9.92 15.67 15.34
C VAL A 132 9.90 14.70 14.16
N LEU A 133 9.06 13.69 14.29
CA LEU A 133 8.84 12.61 13.34
C LEU A 133 7.47 12.85 12.69
N ASP A 134 7.42 13.53 11.54
CA ASP A 134 6.15 13.88 10.88
C ASP A 134 5.69 12.79 9.91
N GLU A 135 4.39 12.54 9.87
CA GLU A 135 3.76 11.47 9.10
C GLU A 135 4.33 10.06 9.36
N VAL A 136 4.47 9.67 10.63
CA VAL A 136 5.00 8.36 11.06
C VAL A 136 4.24 7.17 10.46
N HIS A 137 3.01 7.37 10.00
CA HIS A 137 2.27 6.34 9.28
C HIS A 137 2.95 5.87 7.96
N PHE A 138 3.97 6.60 7.47
CA PHE A 138 4.87 6.13 6.39
C PHE A 138 5.77 4.95 6.80
N LEU A 139 5.78 4.55 8.07
CA LEU A 139 6.49 3.36 8.54
C LEU A 139 6.07 2.07 7.81
N GLN A 140 4.86 2.03 7.25
CA GLN A 140 4.37 0.91 6.44
C GLN A 140 4.81 0.95 4.96
N ASP A 141 5.50 2.02 4.53
CA ASP A 141 6.01 2.13 3.17
C ASP A 141 7.09 1.07 2.92
N PRO A 142 7.01 0.24 1.86
CA PRO A 142 7.98 -0.82 1.60
C PRO A 142 9.44 -0.37 1.48
N TYR A 143 9.68 0.86 1.03
CA TYR A 143 11.02 1.36 0.74
C TYR A 143 11.53 2.29 1.84
N ARG A 144 10.67 3.17 2.36
CA ARG A 144 11.03 4.18 3.38
C ARG A 144 10.75 3.72 4.81
N GLY A 145 9.78 2.82 4.99
CA GLY A 145 9.41 2.28 6.29
C GLY A 145 10.57 1.72 7.10
N PRO A 146 11.51 0.95 6.48
CA PRO A 146 12.70 0.48 7.19
C PRO A 146 13.55 1.61 7.80
N VAL A 147 13.69 2.73 7.09
CA VAL A 147 14.47 3.90 7.53
C VAL A 147 13.87 4.51 8.80
N TRP A 148 12.55 4.57 8.89
CA TRP A 148 11.85 5.07 10.09
C TRP A 148 12.17 4.26 11.33
N GLU A 149 12.08 2.93 11.22
CA GLU A 149 12.39 2.06 12.36
C GLU A 149 13.86 2.14 12.76
N GLU A 150 14.76 2.20 11.78
CA GLU A 150 16.19 2.37 12.04
C GLU A 150 16.51 3.67 12.80
N VAL A 151 15.87 4.78 12.43
CA VAL A 151 16.03 6.07 13.09
C VAL A 151 15.53 5.98 14.54
N ILE A 152 14.32 5.48 14.76
CA ILE A 152 13.73 5.40 16.10
C ILE A 152 14.57 4.50 17.02
N MET A 153 15.06 3.35 16.53
CA MET A 153 15.84 2.41 17.33
C MET A 153 17.26 2.89 17.66
N GLN A 154 17.84 3.77 16.85
CA GLN A 154 19.25 4.17 16.98
C GLN A 154 19.48 5.62 17.40
N LEU A 155 18.42 6.44 17.46
CA LEU A 155 18.53 7.78 18.03
C LEU A 155 19.04 7.72 19.48
N PRO A 156 19.84 8.71 19.92
CA PRO A 156 20.30 8.75 21.30
C PRO A 156 19.12 8.82 22.26
N ALA A 157 19.08 7.97 23.29
CA ALA A 157 17.98 7.91 24.26
C ALA A 157 17.67 9.24 24.99
N ALA A 158 18.63 10.19 25.00
CA ALA A 158 18.44 11.54 25.53
C ALA A 158 17.61 12.47 24.62
N CYS A 159 17.43 12.12 23.35
CA CYS A 159 16.62 12.88 22.39
C CYS A 159 15.14 12.51 22.56
N ARG A 160 14.26 13.48 22.81
CA ARG A 160 12.82 13.23 22.86
C ARG A 160 12.23 13.09 21.47
N LEU A 161 11.15 12.31 21.36
CA LEU A 161 10.43 12.12 20.11
C LEU A 161 9.05 12.75 20.18
N VAL A 162 8.69 13.51 19.15
CA VAL A 162 7.31 13.92 18.89
C VAL A 162 6.91 13.32 17.55
N CYS A 163 6.11 12.26 17.61
CA CYS A 163 5.65 11.49 16.47
C CYS A 163 4.26 11.98 16.06
N LEU A 164 4.12 12.55 14.86
CA LEU A 164 2.84 12.96 14.30
C LEU A 164 2.37 11.94 13.28
N SER A 165 1.13 11.47 13.42
CA SER A 165 0.55 10.48 12.51
C SER A 165 -0.89 10.83 12.16
N ALA A 166 -1.31 10.45 10.95
CA ALA A 166 -2.72 10.24 10.65
C ALA A 166 -3.33 9.20 11.61
N THR A 167 -4.65 9.09 11.63
CA THR A 167 -5.38 8.17 12.50
C THR A 167 -4.95 6.72 12.22
N VAL A 168 -4.30 6.08 13.20
CA VAL A 168 -3.90 4.67 13.18
C VAL A 168 -4.52 3.95 14.37
N SER A 169 -5.11 2.78 14.14
CA SER A 169 -5.89 2.05 15.17
C SER A 169 -4.98 1.47 16.27
N ASN A 170 -3.72 1.17 15.94
CA ASN A 170 -2.72 0.61 16.84
C ASN A 170 -1.67 1.64 17.34
N ALA A 171 -2.04 2.92 17.43
CA ALA A 171 -1.15 3.99 17.94
C ALA A 171 -0.50 3.66 19.31
N ARG A 172 -1.25 3.00 20.21
CA ARG A 172 -0.73 2.56 21.53
C ARG A 172 0.31 1.45 21.42
N GLU A 173 0.13 0.53 20.47
CA GLU A 173 1.11 -0.53 20.19
C GLU A 173 2.42 0.09 19.70
N LEU A 174 2.33 1.07 18.80
CA LEU A 174 3.49 1.79 18.29
C LEU A 174 4.20 2.60 19.39
N ALA A 175 3.48 3.34 20.24
CA ALA A 175 4.08 4.06 21.37
C ALA A 175 4.70 3.10 22.41
N GLY A 176 4.08 1.94 22.64
CA GLY A 176 4.63 0.88 23.48
C GLY A 176 5.93 0.31 22.93
N TRP A 177 6.01 0.11 21.61
CA TRP A 177 7.25 -0.25 20.94
C TRP A 177 8.34 0.82 21.06
N ILE A 178 8.02 2.10 20.80
CA ILE A 178 8.95 3.22 20.97
C ILE A 178 9.49 3.26 22.41
N SER A 179 8.62 3.00 23.40
CA SER A 179 9.00 2.91 24.81
C SER A 179 9.99 1.78 25.10
N GLU A 180 9.89 0.63 24.42
CA GLU A 180 10.82 -0.49 24.57
C GLU A 180 12.17 -0.22 23.88
N VAL A 181 12.16 0.46 22.73
CA VAL A 181 13.37 0.61 21.90
C VAL A 181 14.18 1.89 22.16
N HIS A 182 13.53 2.96 22.59
CA HIS A 182 14.15 4.27 22.68
C HIS A 182 14.02 4.85 24.10
N GLY A 183 12.79 5.12 24.54
CA GLY A 183 12.49 5.72 25.83
C GLY A 183 11.01 6.02 25.97
N HIS A 184 10.55 6.31 27.19
CA HIS A 184 9.14 6.44 27.52
C HIS A 184 8.39 7.33 26.52
N CYS A 185 7.37 6.74 25.88
CA CYS A 185 6.55 7.35 24.86
C CYS A 185 5.07 7.03 25.12
N GLU A 186 4.24 8.06 25.14
CA GLU A 186 2.80 7.93 25.35
C GLU A 186 2.01 8.28 24.09
N ALA A 187 0.91 7.56 23.86
CA ALA A 187 0.05 7.78 22.70
C ALA A 187 -1.14 8.67 23.05
N VAL A 188 -1.24 9.82 22.38
CA VAL A 188 -2.40 10.72 22.40
C VAL A 188 -3.21 10.48 21.13
N ILE A 189 -4.46 10.03 21.29
CA ILE A 189 -5.32 9.62 20.18
C ILE A 189 -6.54 10.53 20.12
N GLU A 190 -6.68 11.27 19.02
CA GLU A 190 -7.90 12.00 18.67
C GLU A 190 -8.59 11.25 17.54
N LYS A 191 -9.89 10.97 17.69
CA LYS A 191 -10.69 10.28 16.67
C LYS A 191 -11.64 11.22 15.95
N THR A 192 -11.92 12.37 16.55
CA THR A 192 -12.87 13.34 16.06
C THR A 192 -12.21 14.22 15.01
N ARG A 193 -12.85 14.29 13.85
CA ARG A 193 -12.41 15.20 12.79
C ARG A 193 -12.93 16.62 13.09
N PRO A 194 -12.12 17.68 12.91
CA PRO A 194 -12.58 19.06 13.12
C PRO A 194 -13.73 19.47 12.20
N VAL A 195 -13.79 18.88 11.01
CA VAL A 195 -14.83 19.10 10.01
C VAL A 195 -15.52 17.77 9.75
N GLU A 196 -16.82 17.70 9.98
CA GLU A 196 -17.61 16.47 9.75
C GLU A 196 -17.51 16.04 8.28
N LEU A 197 -17.31 14.74 8.05
CA LEU A 197 -17.23 14.17 6.71
C LEU A 197 -18.56 13.52 6.34
N HIS A 198 -19.08 13.87 5.17
CA HIS A 198 -20.27 13.26 4.59
C HIS A 198 -19.90 12.37 3.40
N ASP A 199 -20.09 11.07 3.54
CA ASP A 199 -19.95 10.12 2.42
C ASP A 199 -21.20 10.05 1.55
N HIS A 200 -20.97 10.24 0.25
CA HIS A 200 -21.96 10.24 -0.81
C HIS A 200 -21.63 9.20 -1.87
N PHE A 201 -22.67 8.67 -2.50
CA PHE A 201 -22.61 7.77 -3.63
C PHE A 201 -23.37 8.39 -4.81
N LEU A 202 -22.67 8.58 -5.92
CA LEU A 202 -23.25 9.15 -7.14
C LEU A 202 -23.43 8.10 -8.21
N LEU A 203 -24.61 8.07 -8.82
CA LEU A 203 -24.88 7.29 -10.02
C LEU A 203 -25.58 8.15 -11.07
N PHE A 204 -25.45 7.76 -12.33
CA PHE A 204 -26.20 8.36 -13.42
C PHE A 204 -27.42 7.49 -13.73
N ASP A 205 -28.61 8.03 -13.51
CA ASP A 205 -29.85 7.38 -13.91
C ASP A 205 -30.05 7.58 -15.41
N LYS A 206 -29.82 6.53 -16.20
CA LYS A 206 -29.99 6.59 -17.67
C LYS A 206 -31.44 6.77 -18.09
N ARG A 207 -32.42 6.43 -17.25
CA ARG A 207 -33.86 6.57 -17.55
C ARG A 207 -34.31 8.01 -17.46
N HIS A 208 -33.89 8.70 -16.40
CA HIS A 208 -34.24 10.10 -16.16
C HIS A 208 -33.15 11.09 -16.62
N ARG A 209 -32.01 10.58 -17.09
CA ARG A 209 -30.85 11.34 -17.58
C ARG A 209 -30.35 12.37 -16.58
N ARG A 210 -30.20 11.96 -15.32
CA ARG A 210 -29.74 12.84 -14.23
C ARG A 210 -28.82 12.09 -13.27
N ILE A 211 -28.02 12.85 -12.53
CA ILE A 211 -27.28 12.32 -11.38
C ILE A 211 -28.25 12.11 -10.23
N GLU A 212 -28.11 10.98 -9.55
CA GLU A 212 -28.74 10.69 -8.27
C GLU A 212 -27.65 10.59 -7.21
N GLU A 213 -27.85 11.30 -6.11
CA GLU A 213 -26.96 11.33 -4.95
C GLU A 213 -27.62 10.61 -3.79
N PHE A 214 -26.89 9.68 -3.17
CA PHE A 214 -27.30 9.00 -1.96
C PHE A 214 -26.22 9.16 -0.88
N ARG A 215 -26.59 9.13 0.40
CA ARG A 215 -25.60 8.90 1.46
C ARG A 215 -25.07 7.47 1.34
N THR A 216 -23.76 7.29 1.44
CA THR A 216 -23.14 5.95 1.43
C THR A 216 -23.53 5.17 2.68
N LEU A 217 -23.48 5.83 3.84
CA LEU A 217 -23.83 5.24 5.12
C LEU A 217 -25.13 5.85 5.65
N ARG A 218 -25.97 5.02 6.27
CA ARG A 218 -27.17 5.44 7.00
C ARG A 218 -27.22 4.69 8.33
N ASN A 219 -27.30 5.42 9.44
CA ASN A 219 -27.23 4.87 10.80
C ASN A 219 -25.98 4.00 11.04
N GLY A 220 -24.84 4.37 10.46
CA GLY A 220 -23.56 3.65 10.63
C GLY A 220 -23.44 2.34 9.84
N GLY A 221 -24.39 2.00 8.96
CA GLY A 221 -24.31 0.84 8.07
C GLY A 221 -24.56 1.21 6.61
N ALA A 222 -24.40 0.23 5.71
CA ALA A 222 -24.66 0.40 4.28
C ALA A 222 -26.07 0.94 4.02
N ASN A 223 -26.18 1.93 3.13
CA ASN A 223 -27.48 2.49 2.79
C ASN A 223 -28.30 1.53 1.90
N PHE A 224 -29.22 0.81 2.52
CA PHE A 224 -30.15 -0.12 1.87
C PHE A 224 -30.99 0.51 0.74
N GLU A 225 -31.17 1.84 0.70
CA GLU A 225 -31.87 2.52 -0.39
C GLU A 225 -31.09 2.43 -1.70
N VAL A 226 -29.75 2.47 -1.64
CA VAL A 226 -28.87 2.33 -2.81
C VAL A 226 -29.02 0.94 -3.40
N GLU A 227 -28.92 -0.12 -2.59
CA GLU A 227 -29.11 -1.50 -3.03
C GLU A 227 -30.50 -1.71 -3.63
N ARG A 228 -31.55 -1.18 -2.99
CA ARG A 228 -32.92 -1.27 -3.50
C ARG A 228 -33.06 -0.54 -4.83
N TYR A 229 -32.42 0.61 -4.98
CA TYR A 229 -32.45 1.41 -6.20
C TYR A 229 -31.72 0.69 -7.35
N LEU A 230 -30.50 0.19 -7.10
CA LEU A 230 -29.74 -0.63 -8.04
C LEU A 230 -30.48 -1.94 -8.41
N GLY A 231 -31.13 -2.58 -7.44
CA GLY A 231 -31.96 -3.77 -7.65
C GLY A 231 -33.16 -3.51 -8.56
N LYS A 232 -33.85 -2.37 -8.39
CA LYS A 232 -34.93 -1.94 -9.31
C LYS A 232 -34.42 -1.66 -10.72
N MET A 233 -33.21 -1.12 -10.84
CA MET A 233 -32.58 -0.86 -12.13
C MET A 233 -32.13 -2.15 -12.86
N ASN A 234 -31.80 -3.20 -12.11
CA ASN A 234 -31.40 -4.52 -12.64
C ASN A 234 -32.59 -5.48 -12.87
N GLY A 235 -33.71 -5.30 -12.15
CA GLY A 235 -34.87 -6.20 -12.13
C GLY A 235 -35.77 -6.21 -13.38
N GLN A 236 -35.45 -5.43 -14.43
CA GLN A 236 -36.19 -5.42 -15.70
C GLN A 236 -35.45 -6.17 -16.83
N ARG A 237 -34.76 -7.27 -16.51
CA ARG A 237 -34.31 -8.26 -17.51
C ARG A 237 -35.51 -9.05 -18.04
N ASN A 238 -36.31 -8.45 -18.92
CA ASN A 238 -37.28 -9.18 -19.72
C ASN A 238 -36.64 -9.62 -21.04
N ARG A 239 -36.84 -10.90 -21.37
CA ARG A 239 -36.42 -11.68 -22.54
C ARG A 239 -35.94 -10.87 -23.76
N GLY A 240 -34.69 -11.10 -24.15
CA GLY A 240 -34.30 -11.07 -25.55
C GLY A 240 -33.42 -9.91 -26.01
N ASP A 241 -32.34 -9.56 -25.30
CA ASP A 241 -31.13 -9.08 -25.98
C ASP A 241 -29.92 -9.17 -25.04
N ARG A 242 -28.78 -9.64 -25.55
CA ARG A 242 -27.60 -9.94 -24.72
C ARG A 242 -26.64 -8.76 -24.54
N ASN A 243 -26.99 -7.54 -25.01
CA ASN A 243 -26.00 -6.48 -25.17
C ASN A 243 -26.38 -5.04 -24.75
N ARG A 244 -27.32 -4.84 -23.81
CA ARG A 244 -27.56 -3.50 -23.23
C ARG A 244 -27.30 -3.48 -21.71
N GLY A 245 -26.30 -2.69 -21.30
CA GLY A 245 -25.94 -2.46 -19.91
C GLY A 245 -27.10 -1.89 -19.09
N GLY A 246 -27.08 -2.13 -17.77
CA GLY A 246 -28.15 -1.75 -16.84
C GLY A 246 -28.54 -0.26 -16.87
N ALA A 247 -29.69 0.06 -16.25
CA ALA A 247 -30.24 1.42 -16.21
C ALA A 247 -29.42 2.40 -15.34
N ALA A 248 -28.56 1.89 -14.45
CA ALA A 248 -27.53 2.68 -13.79
C ALA A 248 -26.33 2.88 -14.73
N GLY A 249 -25.75 4.07 -14.71
CA GLY A 249 -24.51 4.40 -15.38
C GLY A 249 -23.54 5.10 -14.45
N ARG A 250 -22.27 5.11 -14.85
CA ARG A 250 -21.26 5.94 -14.20
C ARG A 250 -21.47 7.40 -14.65
N PRO A 251 -21.62 8.36 -13.74
CA PRO A 251 -21.66 9.78 -14.09
C PRO A 251 -20.43 10.20 -14.87
N ARG A 252 -20.60 11.08 -15.86
CA ARG A 252 -19.47 11.70 -16.55
C ARG A 252 -18.86 12.80 -15.67
N ARG A 253 -17.56 13.06 -15.81
CA ARG A 253 -16.84 14.09 -15.03
C ARG A 253 -17.52 15.45 -15.08
N GLY A 254 -17.86 15.94 -16.28
CA GLY A 254 -18.56 17.21 -16.44
C GLY A 254 -19.94 17.26 -15.80
N GLU A 255 -20.66 16.12 -15.71
CA GLU A 255 -21.95 16.05 -14.99
C GLU A 255 -21.73 16.15 -13.48
N VAL A 256 -20.72 15.45 -12.96
CA VAL A 256 -20.36 15.51 -11.53
C VAL A 256 -19.92 16.92 -11.14
N ILE A 257 -19.06 17.55 -11.94
CA ILE A 257 -18.57 18.91 -11.67
C ILE A 257 -19.73 19.90 -11.61
N LYS A 258 -20.65 19.87 -12.59
CA LYS A 258 -21.84 20.72 -12.60
C LYS A 258 -22.77 20.46 -11.41
N HIS A 259 -22.89 19.20 -11.00
CA HIS A 259 -23.67 18.82 -9.81
C HIS A 259 -23.05 19.36 -8.52
N LEU A 260 -21.72 19.26 -8.37
CA LEU A 260 -21.01 19.80 -7.21
C LEU A 260 -21.07 21.33 -7.16
N ASP A 261 -20.91 22.00 -8.30
CA ASP A 261 -21.01 23.45 -8.42
C ASP A 261 -22.41 23.95 -8.03
N ALA A 262 -23.46 23.33 -8.58
CA ALA A 262 -24.85 23.66 -8.26
C ALA A 262 -25.22 23.45 -6.78
N MET A 263 -24.48 22.59 -6.06
CA MET A 263 -24.65 22.35 -4.64
C MET A 263 -23.72 23.19 -3.75
N ASP A 264 -22.92 24.09 -4.33
CA ASP A 264 -21.87 24.84 -3.63
C ASP A 264 -20.92 23.88 -2.89
N ARG A 265 -20.36 22.89 -3.59
CA ARG A 265 -19.46 21.88 -3.01
C ARG A 265 -18.06 21.89 -3.62
N LEU A 266 -17.74 22.92 -4.40
CA LEU A 266 -16.38 23.21 -4.87
C LEU A 266 -15.59 24.03 -3.82
N PRO A 267 -14.25 24.01 -3.82
CA PRO A 267 -13.37 23.25 -4.72
C PRO A 267 -13.39 21.74 -4.46
N ALA A 268 -13.11 20.94 -5.49
CA ALA A 268 -13.12 19.48 -5.42
C ALA A 268 -11.82 18.86 -5.98
N ILE A 269 -11.32 17.82 -5.30
CA ILE A 269 -10.23 16.97 -5.80
C ILE A 269 -10.81 15.66 -6.32
N PHE A 270 -10.52 15.32 -7.56
CA PHE A 270 -10.90 14.05 -8.20
C PHE A 270 -9.71 13.12 -8.20
N PHE A 271 -9.77 12.02 -7.44
CA PHE A 271 -8.72 11.01 -7.43
C PHE A 271 -8.88 10.03 -8.59
N ILE A 272 -7.87 10.00 -9.48
CA ILE A 272 -7.77 9.14 -10.65
C ILE A 272 -6.43 8.39 -10.57
N PHE A 273 -6.44 7.05 -10.63
CA PHE A 273 -5.23 6.23 -10.51
C PHE A 273 -4.43 6.08 -11.81
N SER A 274 -4.50 7.07 -12.69
CA SER A 274 -3.78 7.12 -13.97
C SER A 274 -3.32 8.54 -14.24
N ARG A 275 -2.03 8.73 -14.53
CA ARG A 275 -1.43 10.04 -14.84
C ARG A 275 -2.05 10.63 -16.10
N GLN A 276 -1.98 9.89 -17.20
CA GLN A 276 -2.68 10.22 -18.44
C GLN A 276 -4.18 10.45 -18.20
N GLY A 277 -4.78 9.66 -17.32
CA GLY A 277 -6.20 9.81 -16.97
C GLY A 277 -6.54 11.14 -16.27
N CYS A 278 -5.58 11.76 -15.57
CA CYS A 278 -5.71 13.10 -15.01
C CYS A 278 -5.63 14.18 -16.10
N ASP A 279 -4.65 14.08 -17.01
CA ASP A 279 -4.49 15.02 -18.12
C ASP A 279 -5.71 14.99 -19.06
N ASP A 280 -6.14 13.79 -19.45
CA ASP A 280 -7.35 13.56 -20.25
C ASP A 280 -8.60 14.16 -19.57
N ALA A 281 -8.64 14.15 -18.23
CA ALA A 281 -9.75 14.69 -17.47
C ALA A 281 -9.82 16.21 -17.53
N VAL A 282 -8.69 16.90 -17.52
CA VAL A 282 -8.60 18.36 -17.73
C VAL A 282 -9.11 18.70 -19.13
N GLN A 283 -8.57 18.04 -20.17
CA GLN A 283 -8.99 18.28 -21.55
C GLN A 283 -10.49 18.03 -21.73
N THR A 284 -10.99 16.91 -21.21
CA THR A 284 -12.42 16.59 -21.23
C THR A 284 -13.24 17.68 -20.52
N ALA A 285 -12.75 18.27 -19.43
CA ALA A 285 -13.45 19.33 -18.73
C ALA A 285 -13.57 20.60 -19.58
N ILE A 286 -12.47 21.01 -20.23
CA ILE A 286 -12.42 22.15 -21.15
C ILE A 286 -13.36 21.93 -22.33
N GLU A 287 -13.32 20.76 -22.98
CA GLU A 287 -14.19 20.40 -24.11
C GLU A 287 -15.69 20.46 -23.75
N HIS A 288 -16.05 20.22 -22.49
CA HIS A 288 -17.42 20.35 -21.99
C HIS A 288 -17.81 21.78 -21.58
N GLY A 289 -16.95 22.76 -21.84
CA GLY A 289 -17.17 24.18 -21.59
C GLY A 289 -17.11 24.57 -20.11
N ILE A 290 -16.28 23.90 -19.31
CA ILE A 290 -16.04 24.29 -17.93
C ILE A 290 -15.10 25.50 -17.91
N ASP A 291 -15.54 26.60 -17.30
CA ASP A 291 -14.77 27.82 -17.08
C ASP A 291 -15.30 28.51 -15.82
N PHE A 292 -14.48 28.55 -14.77
CA PHE A 292 -14.88 29.09 -13.46
C PHE A 292 -14.38 30.51 -13.20
N LEU A 293 -13.38 30.99 -13.95
CA LEU A 293 -12.62 32.17 -13.58
C LEU A 293 -13.01 33.42 -14.38
N ASP A 294 -13.00 34.57 -13.70
CA ASP A 294 -13.16 35.86 -14.35
C ASP A 294 -11.83 36.36 -14.97
N GLY A 295 -11.89 37.44 -15.76
CA GLY A 295 -10.69 37.98 -16.43
C GLY A 295 -9.60 38.56 -15.51
N ARG A 296 -9.90 38.83 -14.23
CA ARG A 296 -8.88 39.22 -13.25
C ARG A 296 -8.22 37.98 -12.64
N GLU A 297 -9.02 36.98 -12.27
CA GLU A 297 -8.53 35.69 -11.78
C GLU A 297 -7.63 35.01 -12.82
N LYS A 298 -8.02 35.03 -14.10
CA LYS A 298 -7.19 34.51 -15.20
C LYS A 298 -5.82 35.19 -15.31
N ARG A 299 -5.75 36.51 -15.13
CA ARG A 299 -4.47 37.24 -15.12
C ARG A 299 -3.62 36.92 -13.89
N GLN A 300 -4.26 36.66 -12.75
CA GLN A 300 -3.54 36.22 -11.55
C GLN A 300 -2.95 34.83 -11.74
N VAL A 301 -3.69 33.91 -12.37
CA VAL A 301 -3.17 32.60 -12.79
C VAL A 301 -1.96 32.76 -13.70
N GLU A 302 -2.07 33.57 -14.76
CA GLU A 302 -0.95 33.84 -15.67
C GLU A 302 0.28 34.37 -14.93
N SER A 303 0.10 35.34 -14.02
CA SER A 303 1.21 35.87 -13.24
C SER A 303 1.89 34.84 -12.33
N ILE A 304 1.13 33.89 -11.76
CA ILE A 304 1.71 32.80 -10.96
C ILE A 304 2.46 31.83 -11.88
N VAL A 305 1.85 31.47 -13.00
CA VAL A 305 2.46 30.56 -13.97
C VAL A 305 3.76 31.13 -14.51
N ASP A 306 3.77 32.40 -14.94
CA ASP A 306 4.94 33.07 -15.51
C ASP A 306 6.13 33.04 -14.55
N GLN A 307 5.89 33.20 -13.23
CA GLN A 307 6.95 33.12 -12.20
C GLN A 307 7.58 31.73 -12.11
N HIS A 308 6.80 30.67 -12.34
CA HIS A 308 7.28 29.29 -12.25
C HIS A 308 7.96 28.83 -13.54
N VAL A 309 7.58 29.39 -14.69
CA VAL A 309 8.09 28.95 -16.00
C VAL A 309 9.13 29.90 -16.61
N GLU A 310 9.52 30.97 -15.91
CA GLU A 310 10.46 32.00 -16.40
C GLU A 310 11.77 31.42 -16.95
N GLU A 311 12.27 30.35 -16.33
CA GLU A 311 13.53 29.70 -16.71
C GLU A 311 13.39 28.66 -17.84
N LEU A 312 12.17 28.34 -18.27
CA LEU A 312 11.92 27.35 -19.31
C LEU A 312 11.92 28.00 -20.69
N ASP A 313 12.62 27.40 -21.64
CA ASP A 313 12.60 27.89 -23.01
C ASP A 313 11.33 27.48 -23.77
N ALA A 314 11.10 28.10 -24.92
CA ALA A 314 9.91 27.86 -25.72
C ALA A 314 9.82 26.42 -26.28
N ALA A 315 10.95 25.73 -26.47
CA ALA A 315 10.97 24.36 -26.98
C ALA A 315 10.52 23.39 -25.88
N ASP A 316 11.07 23.53 -24.67
CA ASP A 316 10.67 22.78 -23.48
C ASP A 316 9.19 23.00 -23.16
N LEU A 317 8.70 24.25 -23.20
CA LEU A 317 7.28 24.55 -22.98
C LEU A 317 6.36 23.90 -24.03
N SER A 318 6.78 23.85 -25.29
CA SER A 318 6.03 23.17 -26.35
C SER A 318 5.93 21.66 -26.07
N LEU A 319 7.03 21.01 -25.67
CA LEU A 319 7.05 19.57 -25.33
C LEU A 319 6.17 19.25 -24.11
N LEU A 320 6.04 20.20 -23.19
CA LEU A 320 5.21 20.06 -22.00
C LEU A 320 3.71 20.32 -22.25
N ASN A 321 3.30 20.57 -23.50
CA ASN A 321 1.94 20.98 -23.85
C ASN A 321 1.47 22.20 -23.02
N TYR A 322 2.37 23.17 -22.82
CA TYR A 322 2.14 24.34 -21.95
C TYR A 322 0.83 25.07 -22.24
N ASP A 323 0.50 25.27 -23.51
CA ASP A 323 -0.71 26.01 -23.91
C ASP A 323 -2.00 25.34 -23.40
N VAL A 324 -2.09 24.00 -23.53
CA VAL A 324 -3.24 23.21 -23.08
C VAL A 324 -3.30 23.21 -21.54
N TRP A 325 -2.15 23.08 -20.89
CA TRP A 325 -2.05 23.12 -19.44
C TRP A 325 -2.48 24.49 -18.87
N LEU A 326 -2.01 25.59 -19.47
CA LEU A 326 -2.38 26.96 -19.10
C LEU A 326 -3.87 27.23 -19.38
N GLU A 327 -4.43 26.71 -20.46
CA GLU A 327 -5.87 26.83 -20.74
C GLU A 327 -6.72 26.19 -19.63
N GLY A 328 -6.32 25.01 -19.14
CA GLY A 328 -6.94 24.38 -17.98
C GLY A 328 -6.89 25.26 -16.73
N LEU A 329 -5.70 25.76 -16.40
CA LEU A 329 -5.51 26.65 -15.25
C LEU A 329 -6.37 27.92 -15.35
N ARG A 330 -6.44 28.53 -16.54
CA ARG A 330 -7.32 29.68 -16.82
C ARG A 330 -8.79 29.35 -16.64
N ALA A 331 -9.21 28.10 -16.89
CA ALA A 331 -10.57 27.63 -16.62
C ALA A 331 -10.82 27.30 -15.14
N GLY A 332 -9.79 27.33 -14.29
CA GLY A 332 -9.85 26.94 -12.87
C GLY A 332 -9.80 25.42 -12.66
N VAL A 333 -9.21 24.68 -13.59
CA VAL A 333 -9.13 23.21 -13.59
C VAL A 333 -7.69 22.75 -13.85
N ALA A 334 -7.16 21.82 -13.07
CA ALA A 334 -5.79 21.35 -13.27
C ALA A 334 -5.64 19.84 -13.03
N ALA A 335 -4.59 19.26 -13.62
CA ALA A 335 -4.08 17.95 -13.24
C ALA A 335 -3.00 18.10 -12.15
N HIS A 336 -2.83 17.08 -11.30
CA HIS A 336 -1.72 16.97 -10.34
C HIS A 336 -1.24 15.53 -10.20
N HIS A 337 -0.06 15.22 -10.73
CA HIS A 337 0.54 13.88 -10.59
C HIS A 337 2.05 13.89 -10.71
N ALA A 338 2.67 12.78 -10.29
CA ALA A 338 4.13 12.63 -10.27
C ALA A 338 4.83 12.79 -11.63
N GLY A 339 4.14 12.51 -12.74
CA GLY A 339 4.67 12.69 -14.11
C GLY A 339 4.74 14.14 -14.59
N MET A 340 4.18 15.10 -13.85
CA MET A 340 4.36 16.52 -14.17
C MET A 340 5.74 16.98 -13.74
N VAL A 341 6.32 17.93 -14.48
CA VAL A 341 7.54 18.62 -14.07
C VAL A 341 7.29 19.48 -12.84
N THR A 342 8.34 19.68 -12.03
CA THR A 342 8.25 20.45 -10.78
C THR A 342 7.65 21.86 -10.95
N PRO A 343 8.10 22.70 -11.91
CA PRO A 343 7.51 24.02 -12.12
C PRO A 343 5.98 23.99 -12.28
N PHE A 344 5.45 23.04 -13.06
CA PHE A 344 4.00 22.95 -13.28
C PHE A 344 3.27 22.48 -12.02
N LYS A 345 3.86 21.56 -11.24
CA LYS A 345 3.26 21.11 -9.97
C LYS A 345 3.17 22.24 -8.97
N GLU A 346 4.24 23.02 -8.81
CA GLU A 346 4.29 24.15 -7.87
C GLU A 346 3.32 25.27 -8.30
N ALA A 347 3.24 25.58 -9.60
CA ALA A 347 2.24 26.52 -10.12
C ALA A 347 0.80 26.08 -9.83
N VAL A 348 0.48 24.78 -9.98
CA VAL A 348 -0.83 24.22 -9.63
C VAL A 348 -1.10 24.32 -8.13
N GLU A 349 -0.11 24.03 -7.30
CA GLU A 349 -0.21 24.11 -5.84
C GLU A 349 -0.45 25.56 -5.37
N ASP A 350 0.28 26.52 -5.91
CA ASP A 350 0.12 27.94 -5.62
C ASP A 350 -1.22 28.49 -6.11
N CYS A 351 -1.65 28.10 -7.33
CA CYS A 351 -2.98 28.45 -7.83
C CYS A 351 -4.10 27.86 -6.96
N PHE A 352 -3.93 26.62 -6.46
CA PHE A 352 -4.89 26.00 -5.56
C PHE A 352 -4.94 26.73 -4.21
N ALA A 353 -3.78 27.03 -3.62
CA ALA A 353 -3.67 27.76 -2.37
C ALA A 353 -4.27 29.18 -2.45
N ALA A 354 -4.12 29.83 -3.61
CA ALA A 354 -4.74 31.12 -3.92
C ALA A 354 -6.26 31.04 -4.17
N GLY A 355 -6.86 29.85 -4.20
CA GLY A 355 -8.29 29.65 -4.43
C GLY A 355 -8.72 29.80 -5.90
N LEU A 356 -7.76 29.82 -6.83
CA LEU A 356 -7.96 29.97 -8.28
C LEU A 356 -8.33 28.64 -8.95
N LEU A 357 -8.10 27.49 -8.29
CA LEU A 357 -8.53 26.19 -8.81
C LEU A 357 -9.78 25.70 -8.11
N LYS A 358 -10.83 25.43 -8.90
CA LYS A 358 -12.09 24.85 -8.39
C LYS A 358 -12.11 23.33 -8.54
N VAL A 359 -11.39 22.77 -9.51
CA VAL A 359 -11.30 21.32 -9.73
C VAL A 359 -9.84 20.92 -9.94
N VAL A 360 -9.38 19.90 -9.21
CA VAL A 360 -8.07 19.29 -9.43
C VAL A 360 -8.24 17.80 -9.66
N PHE A 361 -7.71 17.28 -10.76
CA PHE A 361 -7.63 15.85 -11.06
C PHE A 361 -6.27 15.31 -10.61
N ALA A 362 -6.25 14.53 -9.54
CA ALA A 362 -5.01 14.13 -8.90
C ALA A 362 -4.82 12.61 -8.82
N THR A 363 -3.56 12.16 -8.88
CA THR A 363 -3.21 10.81 -8.43
C THR A 363 -3.11 10.76 -6.90
N GLU A 364 -3.05 9.55 -6.34
CA GLU A 364 -2.93 9.30 -4.89
C GLU A 364 -1.74 10.02 -4.22
N THR A 365 -0.70 10.35 -4.98
CA THR A 365 0.48 11.08 -4.48
C THR A 365 0.13 12.42 -3.86
N LEU A 366 -0.95 13.08 -4.31
CA LEU A 366 -1.41 14.33 -3.71
C LEU A 366 -1.96 14.11 -2.30
N ALA A 367 -2.60 12.96 -2.04
CA ALA A 367 -3.13 12.62 -0.73
C ALA A 367 -2.03 12.43 0.33
N MET A 368 -0.79 12.20 -0.11
CA MET A 368 0.37 11.94 0.75
C MET A 368 1.37 13.10 0.84
N GLY A 369 1.30 14.11 -0.06
CA GLY A 369 2.46 14.96 -0.35
C GLY A 369 2.40 16.43 0.10
N VAL A 370 1.22 17.07 0.12
CA VAL A 370 1.10 18.52 0.31
C VAL A 370 -0.19 18.86 1.04
N ASN A 371 -0.21 19.93 1.85
CA ASN A 371 -1.43 20.39 2.54
C ASN A 371 -2.40 21.13 1.60
N LEU A 372 -3.07 20.41 0.69
CA LEU A 372 -4.15 20.94 -0.17
C LEU A 372 -5.53 20.40 0.24
N PRO A 373 -6.18 20.96 1.28
CA PRO A 373 -7.54 20.58 1.64
C PRO A 373 -8.56 21.21 0.67
N ALA A 374 -9.51 20.42 0.18
CA ALA A 374 -10.60 20.86 -0.69
C ALA A 374 -11.93 20.74 0.06
N ARG A 375 -13.01 21.38 -0.40
CA ARG A 375 -14.34 21.18 0.22
C ARG A 375 -14.88 19.78 -0.06
N SER A 376 -14.63 19.27 -1.26
CA SER A 376 -15.04 17.94 -1.70
C SER A 376 -13.88 17.09 -2.21
N VAL A 377 -14.04 15.78 -2.09
CA VAL A 377 -13.17 14.76 -2.71
C VAL A 377 -14.04 13.78 -3.49
N VAL A 378 -13.66 13.45 -4.71
CA VAL A 378 -14.32 12.46 -5.56
C VAL A 378 -13.36 11.31 -5.82
N VAL A 379 -13.72 10.10 -5.39
CA VAL A 379 -12.98 8.87 -5.65
C VAL A 379 -13.64 8.18 -6.85
N GLU A 380 -12.97 8.21 -8.00
CA GLU A 380 -13.53 7.73 -9.26
C GLU A 380 -13.67 6.21 -9.36
N GLN A 381 -12.73 5.49 -8.75
CA GLN A 381 -12.63 4.03 -8.72
C GLN A 381 -12.16 3.61 -7.33
N LEU A 382 -12.53 2.41 -6.89
CA LEU A 382 -12.11 1.84 -5.60
C LEU A 382 -11.01 0.79 -5.77
N SER A 383 -10.52 0.61 -7.00
CA SER A 383 -9.48 -0.34 -7.33
C SER A 383 -8.45 0.29 -8.27
N ARG A 384 -7.20 -0.13 -8.12
CA ARG A 384 -6.05 0.32 -8.92
C ARG A 384 -5.28 -0.87 -9.48
N PHE A 385 -4.61 -0.68 -10.62
CA PHE A 385 -3.82 -1.73 -11.25
C PHE A 385 -2.38 -1.73 -10.68
N ARG A 386 -1.87 -2.88 -10.23
CA ARG A 386 -0.49 -3.07 -9.75
C ARG A 386 0.33 -4.03 -10.64
N GLY A 387 0.33 -3.83 -11.96
CA GLY A 387 1.10 -4.65 -12.91
C GLY A 387 0.53 -6.06 -13.14
N GLU A 388 0.24 -6.79 -12.05
CA GLU A 388 -0.24 -8.17 -12.06
C GLU A 388 -1.78 -8.29 -11.92
N GLY A 389 -2.46 -7.20 -11.55
CA GLY A 389 -3.91 -7.19 -11.39
C GLY A 389 -4.48 -5.93 -10.74
N HIS A 390 -5.81 -5.87 -10.64
CA HIS A 390 -6.50 -4.82 -9.88
C HIS A 390 -6.57 -5.18 -8.40
N ILE A 391 -6.16 -4.24 -7.55
CA ILE A 391 -6.22 -4.34 -6.09
C ILE A 391 -7.19 -3.27 -5.60
N VAL A 392 -8.14 -3.68 -4.76
CA VAL A 392 -9.08 -2.77 -4.10
C VAL A 392 -8.33 -1.95 -3.05
N LEU A 393 -8.68 -0.67 -2.92
CA LEU A 393 -8.12 0.20 -1.88
C LEU A 393 -8.34 -0.40 -0.49
N THR A 394 -7.35 -0.24 0.37
CA THR A 394 -7.50 -0.52 1.79
C THR A 394 -8.31 0.59 2.48
N PRO A 395 -8.91 0.33 3.66
CA PRO A 395 -9.53 1.38 4.46
C PRO A 395 -8.62 2.59 4.70
N GLY A 396 -7.33 2.35 5.02
CA GLY A 396 -6.36 3.41 5.27
C GLY A 396 -6.14 4.31 4.07
N GLU A 397 -5.95 3.72 2.89
CA GLU A 397 -5.83 4.47 1.63
C GLU A 397 -7.10 5.28 1.36
N TYR A 398 -8.29 4.68 1.49
CA TYR A 398 -9.56 5.39 1.28
C TYR A 398 -9.71 6.59 2.23
N THR A 399 -9.41 6.44 3.51
CA THR A 399 -9.45 7.51 4.52
C THR A 399 -8.41 8.60 4.26
N GLN A 400 -7.23 8.27 3.74
CA GLN A 400 -6.23 9.27 3.34
C GLN A 400 -6.74 10.13 2.18
N LEU A 401 -7.40 9.53 1.20
CA LEU A 401 -8.00 10.27 0.07
C LEU A 401 -9.14 11.17 0.57
N THR A 402 -10.14 10.59 1.25
CA THR A 402 -11.34 11.32 1.68
C THR A 402 -11.07 12.31 2.81
N GLY A 403 -10.02 12.09 3.61
CA GLY A 403 -9.56 13.00 4.67
C GLY A 403 -9.15 14.40 4.17
N ARG A 404 -8.94 14.57 2.85
CA ARG A 404 -8.69 15.87 2.22
C ARG A 404 -9.94 16.75 2.06
N ALA A 405 -11.15 16.19 2.23
CA ALA A 405 -12.41 16.91 2.06
C ALA A 405 -12.85 17.66 3.33
N GLY A 406 -12.95 18.98 3.31
CA GLY A 406 -13.29 19.85 4.43
C GLY A 406 -12.08 20.62 4.93
N ARG A 407 -12.13 21.95 4.77
CA ARG A 407 -11.09 22.90 5.20
C ARG A 407 -11.42 23.44 6.59
N ARG A 408 -10.55 23.20 7.57
CA ARG A 408 -10.73 23.67 8.95
C ARG A 408 -10.84 25.20 8.96
N GLY A 409 -11.86 25.71 9.65
CA GLY A 409 -12.11 27.15 9.79
C GLY A 409 -12.78 27.81 8.58
N ILE A 410 -13.00 27.07 7.48
CA ILE A 410 -13.64 27.59 6.26
C ILE A 410 -14.92 26.82 5.95
N ASP A 411 -14.87 25.49 5.91
CA ASP A 411 -16.02 24.65 5.55
C ASP A 411 -16.77 24.16 6.80
N SER A 412 -18.10 24.15 6.73
CA SER A 412 -18.96 23.57 7.77
C SER A 412 -18.97 22.04 7.75
N ALA A 413 -18.77 21.45 6.58
CA ALA A 413 -18.72 20.00 6.37
C ALA A 413 -17.84 19.69 5.14
N GLY A 414 -17.17 18.55 5.16
CA GLY A 414 -16.45 17.97 4.04
C GLY A 414 -17.31 16.93 3.33
N HIS A 415 -17.12 16.77 2.02
CA HIS A 415 -17.92 15.82 1.23
C HIS A 415 -17.02 14.84 0.47
N ALA A 416 -17.19 13.54 0.72
CA ALA A 416 -16.53 12.47 -0.02
C ALA A 416 -17.54 11.81 -0.97
N TYR A 417 -17.21 11.69 -2.26
CA TYR A 417 -18.06 11.03 -3.26
C TYR A 417 -17.37 9.81 -3.81
N ALA A 418 -18.09 8.70 -3.86
CA ALA A 418 -17.73 7.56 -4.68
C ALA A 418 -18.69 7.46 -5.87
N LEU A 419 -18.15 7.16 -7.05
CA LEU A 419 -18.94 7.02 -8.27
C LEU A 419 -19.38 5.56 -8.47
N TRP A 420 -20.57 5.38 -9.03
CA TRP A 420 -21.04 4.07 -9.43
C TRP A 420 -20.13 3.46 -10.50
N SER A 421 -19.80 2.18 -10.31
CA SER A 421 -18.96 1.38 -11.19
C SER A 421 -19.61 0.02 -11.40
N PRO A 422 -19.54 -0.58 -12.60
CA PRO A 422 -20.01 -1.94 -12.82
C PRO A 422 -19.05 -3.00 -12.26
N TYR A 423 -17.83 -2.61 -11.87
CA TYR A 423 -16.77 -3.50 -11.43
C TYR A 423 -16.66 -3.63 -9.91
N GLU A 424 -17.14 -2.61 -9.17
CA GLU A 424 -17.09 -2.54 -7.71
C GLU A 424 -18.51 -2.57 -7.14
N SER A 425 -18.72 -3.32 -6.06
CA SER A 425 -20.03 -3.37 -5.39
C SER A 425 -20.19 -2.21 -4.41
N PHE A 426 -21.44 -1.80 -4.18
CA PHE A 426 -21.75 -0.80 -3.15
C PHE A 426 -21.39 -1.30 -1.73
N ASP A 427 -21.50 -2.61 -1.48
CA ASP A 427 -21.10 -3.20 -0.19
C ASP A 427 -19.60 -3.01 0.09
N GLN A 428 -18.75 -3.15 -0.93
CA GLN A 428 -17.32 -2.90 -0.81
C GLN A 428 -17.05 -1.44 -0.43
N LEU A 429 -17.72 -0.49 -1.08
CA LEU A 429 -17.64 0.92 -0.72
C LEU A 429 -18.09 1.19 0.72
N ALA A 430 -19.24 0.63 1.11
CA ALA A 430 -19.78 0.83 2.45
C ALA A 430 -18.85 0.26 3.53
N GLN A 431 -18.20 -0.88 3.27
CA GLN A 431 -17.17 -1.44 4.16
C GLN A 431 -15.95 -0.54 4.29
N LEU A 432 -15.47 0.05 3.18
CA LEU A 432 -14.36 1.01 3.22
C LEU A 432 -14.72 2.27 4.03
N ALA A 433 -15.91 2.82 3.80
CA ALA A 433 -16.36 4.03 4.50
C ALA A 433 -16.70 3.80 5.98
N GLN A 434 -17.08 2.57 6.38
CA GLN A 434 -17.40 2.22 7.77
C GLN A 434 -16.17 1.83 8.60
N SER A 435 -15.07 1.44 7.96
CA SER A 435 -13.95 0.83 8.66
C SER A 435 -13.13 1.86 9.43
N ASP A 436 -12.95 1.62 10.73
CA ASP A 436 -12.03 2.36 11.62
C ASP A 436 -10.71 1.61 11.83
N ASP A 437 -10.51 0.49 11.14
CA ASP A 437 -9.39 -0.42 11.37
C ASP A 437 -8.19 -0.07 10.47
N PHE A 438 -7.36 0.85 10.98
CA PHE A 438 -6.15 1.36 10.32
C PHE A 438 -4.89 0.85 11.03
N VAL A 439 -4.66 -0.46 10.97
CA VAL A 439 -3.49 -1.07 11.61
C VAL A 439 -2.24 -0.72 10.80
N LEU A 440 -1.29 -0.06 11.45
CA LEU A 440 0.03 0.19 10.88
C LEU A 440 0.85 -1.11 10.87
N GLU A 441 1.22 -1.56 9.69
CA GLU A 441 2.10 -2.71 9.47
C GLU A 441 3.56 -2.26 9.33
N SER A 442 4.49 -3.06 9.85
CA SER A 442 5.91 -2.83 9.65
C SER A 442 6.32 -3.29 8.25
N ALA A 443 7.00 -2.42 7.51
CA ALA A 443 7.69 -2.77 6.27
C ALA A 443 9.15 -3.19 6.48
N PHE A 444 9.60 -3.30 7.73
CA PHE A 444 11.01 -3.46 8.07
C PHE A 444 11.58 -4.79 7.58
N ARG A 445 12.61 -4.68 6.74
CA ARG A 445 13.38 -5.80 6.19
C ARG A 445 14.85 -5.41 6.18
N PRO A 446 15.76 -6.29 6.59
CA PRO A 446 17.18 -5.99 6.51
C PRO A 446 17.59 -5.87 5.04
N THR A 447 18.25 -4.77 4.69
CA THR A 447 18.86 -4.54 3.37
C THR A 447 20.36 -4.82 3.40
N TYR A 448 21.00 -4.94 2.24
CA TYR A 448 22.45 -5.16 2.17
C TYR A 448 23.23 -3.97 2.75
N ASN A 449 22.86 -2.74 2.39
CA ASN A 449 23.42 -1.52 2.99
C ASN A 449 23.25 -1.48 4.52
N MET A 450 22.08 -1.86 5.03
CA MET A 450 21.85 -1.94 6.47
C MET A 450 22.79 -2.95 7.12
N ALA A 451 22.86 -4.18 6.58
CA ALA A 451 23.72 -5.23 7.10
C ALA A 451 25.18 -4.82 7.12
N ALA A 452 25.66 -4.17 6.06
CA ALA A 452 27.02 -3.63 6.00
C ALA A 452 27.29 -2.58 7.09
N ASN A 453 26.37 -1.62 7.27
CA ASN A 453 26.50 -0.61 8.32
C ASN A 453 26.47 -1.21 9.73
N LEU A 454 25.67 -2.27 9.96
CA LEU A 454 25.65 -2.99 11.22
C LEU A 454 26.95 -3.78 11.46
N MET A 455 27.51 -4.46 10.46
CA MET A 455 28.78 -5.20 10.57
C MET A 455 29.97 -4.32 10.95
N GLU A 456 30.02 -3.09 10.44
CA GLU A 456 31.13 -2.15 10.75
C GLU A 456 31.03 -1.59 12.18
N ARG A 457 29.82 -1.51 12.75
CA ARG A 457 29.56 -0.82 14.02
C ARG A 457 29.33 -1.75 15.21
N LEU A 458 28.74 -2.91 14.96
CA LEU A 458 28.24 -3.81 15.98
C LEU A 458 28.74 -5.24 15.74
N ASN A 459 29.00 -5.95 16.83
CA ASN A 459 29.17 -7.39 16.78
C ASN A 459 27.86 -8.07 16.37
N ARG A 460 27.96 -9.32 15.89
CA ARG A 460 26.84 -10.09 15.35
C ARG A 460 25.63 -10.20 16.27
N GLU A 461 25.88 -10.54 17.54
CA GLU A 461 24.81 -10.71 18.53
C GLU A 461 24.01 -9.41 18.76
N PRO A 462 24.65 -8.26 19.11
CA PRO A 462 23.95 -6.97 19.20
C PRO A 462 23.22 -6.54 17.93
N ALA A 463 23.75 -6.85 16.73
CA ALA A 463 23.08 -6.52 15.48
C ALA A 463 21.79 -7.34 15.27
N VAL A 464 21.82 -8.64 15.60
CA VAL A 464 20.63 -9.50 15.60
C VAL A 464 19.62 -9.03 16.65
N GLU A 465 20.09 -8.67 17.84
CA GLU A 465 19.24 -8.11 18.90
C GLU A 465 18.56 -6.81 18.46
N LEU A 466 19.26 -5.94 17.74
CA LEU A 466 18.68 -4.72 17.17
C LEU A 466 17.52 -5.05 16.21
N LEU A 467 17.66 -6.03 15.31
CA LEU A 467 16.56 -6.45 14.44
C LEU A 467 15.40 -7.08 15.22
N GLN A 468 15.69 -7.78 16.32
CA GLN A 468 14.67 -8.33 17.22
C GLN A 468 13.91 -7.26 18.02
N ARG A 469 14.42 -6.03 18.02
CA ARG A 469 13.76 -4.85 18.59
C ARG A 469 12.91 -4.11 17.56
N SER A 470 12.88 -4.51 16.29
CA SER A 470 12.02 -3.90 15.26
C SER A 470 10.53 -3.93 15.63
N PHE A 471 9.73 -3.04 15.03
CA PHE A 471 8.29 -3.00 15.22
C PHE A 471 7.63 -4.28 14.70
N ALA A 472 8.11 -4.81 13.56
CA ALA A 472 7.71 -6.13 13.07
C ALA A 472 7.84 -7.21 14.16
N GLN A 473 8.96 -7.24 14.88
CA GLN A 473 9.18 -8.24 15.92
C GLN A 473 8.35 -7.96 17.18
N TYR A 474 8.17 -6.70 17.58
CA TYR A 474 7.30 -6.31 18.70
C TYR A 474 5.86 -6.79 18.49
N ARG A 475 5.30 -6.54 17.31
CA ARG A 475 3.97 -7.02 16.94
C ARG A 475 3.92 -8.53 16.85
N SER A 476 4.99 -9.14 16.33
CA SER A 476 5.14 -10.59 16.27
C SER A 476 5.17 -11.22 17.67
N LYS A 477 5.87 -10.64 18.66
CA LYS A 477 5.86 -11.10 20.06
C LYS A 477 4.43 -11.07 20.64
N THR A 478 3.71 -9.96 20.46
CA THR A 478 2.32 -9.83 20.91
C THR A 478 1.40 -10.85 20.22
N ASN A 479 1.57 -11.03 18.91
CA ASN A 479 0.85 -12.05 18.14
C ASN A 479 1.22 -13.47 18.57
N VAL A 480 2.49 -13.75 18.89
CA VAL A 480 2.97 -15.05 19.39
C VAL A 480 2.34 -15.36 20.74
N VAL A 481 2.23 -14.38 21.65
CA VAL A 481 1.50 -14.55 22.91
C VAL A 481 0.04 -14.91 22.63
N ARG A 482 -0.63 -14.20 21.72
CA ARG A 482 -2.03 -14.49 21.33
C ARG A 482 -2.18 -15.87 20.70
N LEU A 483 -1.28 -16.25 19.79
CA LEU A 483 -1.24 -17.58 19.17
C LEU A 483 -0.94 -18.66 20.22
N GLY A 484 -0.10 -18.38 21.20
CA GLY A 484 0.20 -19.24 22.34
C GLY A 484 -1.04 -19.49 23.22
N GLU A 485 -1.85 -18.46 23.45
CA GLU A 485 -3.16 -18.61 24.12
C GLU A 485 -4.14 -19.45 23.29
N GLU A 486 -4.17 -19.27 21.96
CA GLU A 486 -4.98 -20.12 21.06
C GLU A 486 -4.50 -21.57 21.08
N VAL A 487 -3.18 -21.80 21.05
CA VAL A 487 -2.57 -23.13 21.22
C VAL A 487 -2.98 -23.73 22.56
N ALA A 488 -2.95 -22.96 23.65
CA ALA A 488 -3.38 -23.43 24.97
C ALA A 488 -4.87 -23.81 25.00
N LYS A 489 -5.73 -23.06 24.30
CA LYS A 489 -7.16 -23.40 24.12
C LYS A 489 -7.32 -24.69 23.32
N VAL A 490 -6.61 -24.83 22.20
CA VAL A 490 -6.60 -26.05 21.38
C VAL A 490 -6.07 -27.25 22.18
N ASP A 491 -5.05 -27.06 23.02
CA ASP A 491 -4.51 -28.10 23.90
C ASP A 491 -5.49 -28.53 24.98
N ALA A 492 -6.23 -27.59 25.57
CA ALA A 492 -7.32 -27.91 26.49
C ALA A 492 -8.42 -28.72 25.79
N SER A 493 -8.82 -28.33 24.58
CA SER A 493 -9.79 -29.09 23.76
C SER A 493 -9.26 -30.47 23.37
N LEU A 494 -8.00 -30.58 22.97
CA LEU A 494 -7.34 -31.85 22.67
C LEU A 494 -7.33 -32.77 23.90
N LYS A 495 -7.02 -32.23 25.08
CA LYS A 495 -7.04 -33.00 26.34
C LYS A 495 -8.44 -33.51 26.66
N MET A 496 -9.47 -32.67 26.47
CA MET A 496 -10.87 -33.05 26.63
C MET A 496 -11.27 -34.15 25.64
N SER A 497 -11.04 -33.97 24.34
CA SER A 497 -11.37 -34.96 23.31
C SER A 497 -10.58 -36.26 23.46
N LYS A 498 -9.30 -36.21 23.88
CA LYS A 498 -8.51 -37.41 24.21
C LYS A 498 -9.05 -38.15 25.44
N SER A 499 -9.54 -37.42 26.45
CA SER A 499 -10.17 -38.03 27.62
C SER A 499 -11.52 -38.68 27.28
N GLU A 500 -12.29 -38.06 26.38
CA GLU A 500 -13.54 -38.61 25.84
C GLU A 500 -13.27 -39.87 25.02
N LEU A 501 -12.26 -39.85 24.14
CA LEU A 501 -11.84 -41.04 23.39
C LEU A 501 -11.41 -42.19 24.32
N LYS A 502 -10.71 -41.88 25.44
CA LYS A 502 -10.37 -42.87 26.46
C LYS A 502 -11.61 -43.44 27.15
N ARG A 503 -12.60 -42.61 27.47
CA ARG A 503 -13.90 -43.06 28.03
C ARG A 503 -14.67 -43.96 27.03
N LEU A 504 -14.51 -43.71 25.74
CA LEU A 504 -15.11 -44.48 24.64
C LEU A 504 -14.33 -45.76 24.26
N GLY A 505 -13.28 -46.13 25.00
CA GLY A 505 -12.54 -47.39 24.81
C GLY A 505 -11.17 -47.29 24.11
N GLY A 506 -10.61 -46.08 23.96
CA GLY A 506 -9.25 -45.85 23.46
C GLY A 506 -9.11 -45.78 21.93
N PRO A 507 -7.91 -45.68 21.35
CA PRO A 507 -7.68 -45.65 19.89
C PRO A 507 -7.91 -47.02 19.26
N ASN A 508 -8.50 -47.08 18.06
CA ASN A 508 -8.75 -48.36 17.38
C ASN A 508 -7.56 -48.72 16.48
N ASP A 509 -6.63 -49.54 16.97
CA ASP A 509 -5.42 -49.96 16.23
C ASP A 509 -5.69 -50.76 14.93
N ASN A 510 -6.94 -51.10 14.62
CA ASN A 510 -7.33 -51.92 13.46
C ASN A 510 -7.85 -51.11 12.24
N LEU A 511 -7.59 -49.81 12.13
CA LEU A 511 -8.07 -48.98 11.01
C LEU A 511 -6.99 -48.47 10.04
N ALA A 512 -5.75 -48.95 10.14
CA ALA A 512 -4.72 -48.72 9.13
C ALA A 512 -4.71 -49.85 8.07
N LYS A 513 -5.80 -49.96 7.28
CA LYS A 513 -5.88 -50.61 5.96
C LYS A 513 -7.35 -50.72 5.53
N SER A 514 -7.90 -49.64 4.98
CA SER A 514 -9.02 -49.76 4.04
C SER A 514 -8.48 -49.35 2.67
N GLU A 515 -8.28 -50.33 1.81
CA GLU A 515 -7.98 -50.10 0.40
C GLU A 515 -9.12 -49.26 -0.20
N LYS A 516 -8.77 -48.19 -0.93
CA LYS A 516 -9.74 -47.42 -1.71
C LYS A 516 -10.24 -48.30 -2.86
N GLU A 517 -11.45 -48.83 -2.76
CA GLU A 517 -12.13 -49.42 -3.90
C GLU A 517 -12.36 -48.36 -5.01
N PRO A 518 -12.37 -48.77 -6.29
CA PRO A 518 -12.51 -47.85 -7.43
C PRO A 518 -13.87 -47.12 -7.42
N PRO A 519 -13.96 -45.93 -8.05
CA PRO A 519 -15.17 -45.09 -8.04
C PRO A 519 -16.40 -45.81 -8.63
N ALA A 520 -17.56 -45.54 -8.01
CA ALA A 520 -18.85 -46.13 -8.33
C ALA A 520 -19.33 -45.76 -9.75
N ARG A 521 -19.61 -46.75 -10.61
CA ARG A 521 -20.16 -46.52 -11.96
C ARG A 521 -21.69 -46.42 -11.92
N LEU A 522 -22.25 -45.23 -12.16
CA LEU A 522 -23.71 -45.01 -12.11
C LEU A 522 -24.45 -45.32 -13.41
N ASN A 523 -23.73 -45.61 -14.50
CA ASN A 523 -24.28 -45.76 -15.86
C ASN A 523 -25.21 -46.97 -16.03
N LYS A 524 -25.21 -47.90 -15.06
CA LYS A 524 -25.97 -49.15 -15.13
C LYS A 524 -27.41 -49.01 -14.63
N PHE A 525 -27.75 -47.94 -13.91
CA PHE A 525 -29.06 -47.78 -13.28
C PHE A 525 -30.05 -47.03 -14.18
N ARG A 526 -31.31 -47.46 -14.14
CA ARG A 526 -32.40 -46.88 -14.95
C ARG A 526 -33.49 -46.31 -14.04
N PRO A 527 -34.36 -45.41 -14.54
CA PRO A 527 -35.55 -45.00 -13.79
C PRO A 527 -36.37 -46.24 -13.40
N GLY A 528 -36.63 -46.42 -12.10
CA GLY A 528 -37.26 -47.62 -11.53
C GLY A 528 -36.31 -48.47 -10.69
N SER A 529 -34.99 -48.34 -10.83
CA SER A 529 -34.04 -49.13 -10.03
C SER A 529 -34.05 -48.73 -8.55
N ILE A 530 -34.09 -49.72 -7.66
CA ILE A 530 -33.89 -49.56 -6.21
C ILE A 530 -32.42 -49.81 -5.88
N LEU A 531 -31.80 -48.85 -5.21
CA LEU A 531 -30.39 -48.87 -4.83
C LEU A 531 -30.24 -48.92 -3.31
N GLU A 532 -29.30 -49.71 -2.86
CA GLU A 532 -28.73 -49.66 -1.52
C GLU A 532 -27.42 -48.87 -1.58
N ARG A 533 -27.37 -47.76 -0.84
CA ARG A 533 -26.20 -46.90 -0.69
C ARG A 533 -25.77 -46.88 0.77
N LEU A 534 -24.51 -47.18 1.02
CA LEU A 534 -23.85 -46.82 2.28
C LEU A 534 -23.34 -45.39 2.11
N HIS A 535 -23.81 -44.46 2.95
CA HIS A 535 -23.29 -43.10 2.99
C HIS A 535 -22.77 -42.82 4.40
N GLY A 536 -21.45 -42.65 4.52
CA GLY A 536 -20.77 -42.72 5.80
C GLY A 536 -20.97 -44.10 6.45
N ARG A 537 -21.85 -44.17 7.47
CA ARG A 537 -22.20 -45.42 8.18
C ARG A 537 -23.69 -45.74 8.15
N GLU A 538 -24.48 -44.94 7.44
CA GLU A 538 -25.92 -45.15 7.31
C GLU A 538 -26.24 -45.87 6.00
N LEU A 539 -27.01 -46.94 6.11
CA LEU A 539 -27.53 -47.66 4.97
C LEU A 539 -28.82 -46.98 4.49
N GLN A 540 -28.80 -46.45 3.27
CA GLN A 540 -29.91 -45.74 2.66
C GLN A 540 -30.44 -46.50 1.46
N TYR A 541 -31.76 -46.58 1.37
CA TYR A 541 -32.45 -47.14 0.20
C TYR A 541 -32.98 -46.00 -0.67
N LEU A 542 -32.75 -46.09 -1.98
CA LEU A 542 -33.01 -45.03 -2.94
C LEU A 542 -33.74 -45.59 -4.15
N LEU A 543 -34.83 -44.95 -4.60
CA LEU A 543 -35.48 -45.28 -5.87
C LEU A 543 -35.07 -44.27 -6.93
N VAL A 544 -34.53 -44.73 -8.06
CA VAL A 544 -34.12 -43.88 -9.18
C VAL A 544 -35.36 -43.39 -9.93
N LEU A 545 -35.55 -42.08 -9.97
CA LEU A 545 -36.63 -41.40 -10.68
C LEU A 545 -36.24 -40.98 -12.09
N GLY A 546 -34.95 -40.74 -12.37
CA GLY A 546 -34.47 -40.22 -13.64
C GLY A 546 -32.94 -40.25 -13.73
N THR A 547 -32.38 -40.32 -14.93
CA THR A 547 -30.94 -40.28 -15.17
C THR A 547 -30.59 -39.18 -16.18
N THR A 548 -29.47 -38.49 -15.99
CA THR A 548 -28.99 -37.42 -16.88
C THR A 548 -27.48 -37.54 -17.05
N SER A 549 -26.96 -37.33 -18.25
CA SER A 549 -25.52 -37.27 -18.54
C SER A 549 -25.16 -35.93 -19.19
N ARG A 550 -24.05 -35.31 -18.78
CA ARG A 550 -23.50 -34.09 -19.42
C ARG A 550 -22.39 -34.46 -20.40
N ARG A 551 -22.16 -33.61 -21.42
CA ARG A 551 -20.95 -33.68 -22.27
C ARG A 551 -19.72 -33.51 -21.37
N GLY A 552 -18.99 -34.59 -21.14
CA GLY A 552 -17.91 -34.68 -20.15
C GLY A 552 -17.90 -35.97 -19.32
N GLY A 553 -18.92 -36.84 -19.47
CA GLY A 553 -18.92 -38.20 -18.88
C GLY A 553 -19.43 -38.30 -17.45
N GLU A 554 -19.82 -37.19 -16.82
CA GLU A 554 -20.43 -37.21 -15.48
C GLU A 554 -21.90 -37.68 -15.56
N HIS A 555 -22.19 -38.82 -14.94
CA HIS A 555 -23.53 -39.39 -14.86
C HIS A 555 -24.21 -39.02 -13.54
N ARG A 556 -25.43 -38.47 -13.64
CA ARG A 556 -26.22 -38.09 -12.47
C ARG A 556 -27.54 -38.84 -12.44
N ILE A 557 -27.92 -39.28 -11.25
CA ILE A 557 -29.19 -39.94 -11.01
C ILE A 557 -30.04 -39.10 -10.06
N ARG A 558 -31.32 -38.93 -10.41
CA ARG A 558 -32.32 -38.38 -9.49
C ARG A 558 -32.92 -39.52 -8.70
N VAL A 559 -32.91 -39.42 -7.38
CA VAL A 559 -33.44 -40.47 -6.50
C VAL A 559 -34.44 -39.91 -5.50
N VAL A 560 -35.33 -40.77 -4.99
CA VAL A 560 -36.20 -40.48 -3.85
C VAL A 560 -35.95 -41.47 -2.72
N THR A 561 -35.95 -40.98 -1.48
CA THR A 561 -35.83 -41.82 -0.27
C THR A 561 -37.21 -42.31 0.21
N PRO A 562 -37.29 -43.31 1.11
CA PRO A 562 -38.54 -43.72 1.74
C PRO A 562 -39.22 -42.59 2.53
N ARG A 563 -38.44 -41.60 2.98
CA ARG A 563 -38.95 -40.39 3.67
C ARG A 563 -39.44 -39.30 2.70
N GLY A 564 -39.34 -39.52 1.39
CA GLY A 564 -39.82 -38.59 0.36
C GLY A 564 -38.84 -37.46 0.02
N LYS A 565 -37.59 -37.52 0.50
CA LYS A 565 -36.54 -36.57 0.13
C LYS A 565 -36.04 -36.91 -1.27
N VAL A 566 -35.98 -35.92 -2.15
CA VAL A 566 -35.47 -36.08 -3.52
C VAL A 566 -34.08 -35.46 -3.61
N MET A 567 -33.16 -36.20 -4.23
CA MET A 567 -31.75 -35.81 -4.36
C MET A 567 -31.29 -36.03 -5.79
N MET A 568 -30.35 -35.20 -6.25
CA MET A 568 -29.54 -35.48 -7.43
C MET A 568 -28.19 -35.97 -6.93
N LEU A 569 -27.81 -37.19 -7.31
CA LEU A 569 -26.55 -37.80 -6.92
C LEU A 569 -25.64 -37.99 -8.14
N THR A 570 -24.35 -37.82 -7.90
CA THR A 570 -23.20 -37.97 -8.79
C THR A 570 -22.33 -39.13 -8.31
N GLU A 571 -21.35 -39.55 -9.09
CA GLU A 571 -20.44 -40.66 -8.67
C GLU A 571 -19.68 -40.32 -7.37
N SER A 572 -19.33 -39.05 -7.14
CA SER A 572 -18.64 -38.59 -5.91
C SER A 572 -19.51 -38.65 -4.65
N ASP A 573 -20.83 -38.81 -4.78
CA ASP A 573 -21.70 -38.97 -3.62
C ASP A 573 -21.65 -40.40 -3.05
N PHE A 574 -21.03 -41.36 -3.73
CA PHE A 574 -21.00 -42.75 -3.29
C PHE A 574 -19.62 -43.10 -2.72
N ASP A 575 -19.60 -43.51 -1.44
CA ASP A 575 -18.37 -43.99 -0.79
C ASP A 575 -17.92 -45.36 -1.36
N GLN A 576 -18.87 -46.14 -1.89
CA GLN A 576 -18.68 -47.44 -2.53
C GLN A 576 -19.72 -47.66 -3.64
N THR A 577 -19.51 -48.61 -4.55
CA THR A 577 -20.48 -48.89 -5.64
C THR A 577 -21.85 -49.31 -5.07
N PRO A 578 -22.96 -48.62 -5.41
CA PRO A 578 -24.27 -48.95 -4.87
C PRO A 578 -24.76 -50.30 -5.39
N LYS A 579 -25.43 -51.06 -4.52
CA LYS A 579 -25.98 -52.37 -4.87
C LYS A 579 -27.41 -52.22 -5.37
N ALA A 580 -27.73 -52.77 -6.54
CA ALA A 580 -29.12 -52.85 -7.01
C ALA A 580 -29.87 -53.92 -6.19
N LEU A 581 -30.99 -53.53 -5.59
CA LEU A 581 -31.88 -54.45 -4.86
C LEU A 581 -33.01 -54.99 -5.74
N GLY A 582 -33.43 -54.22 -6.75
CA GLY A 582 -34.51 -54.59 -7.65
C GLY A 582 -34.93 -53.44 -8.57
N GLU A 583 -35.96 -53.63 -9.36
CA GLU A 583 -36.58 -52.61 -10.20
C GLU A 583 -38.09 -52.59 -10.01
N VAL A 584 -38.69 -51.41 -10.04
CA VAL A 584 -40.12 -51.19 -9.84
C VAL A 584 -40.68 -50.37 -10.99
N GLU A 585 -41.89 -50.70 -11.43
CA GLU A 585 -42.57 -49.90 -12.44
C GLU A 585 -43.01 -48.54 -11.85
N LEU A 586 -42.47 -47.46 -12.41
CA LEU A 586 -42.77 -46.12 -11.92
C LEU A 586 -44.21 -45.68 -12.29
N PRO A 587 -44.85 -44.80 -11.50
CA PRO A 587 -46.20 -44.30 -11.78
C PRO A 587 -46.33 -43.65 -13.17
N LYS A 588 -47.51 -43.74 -13.78
CA LYS A 588 -47.86 -43.04 -15.05
C LYS A 588 -48.92 -41.95 -14.77
N PRO A 589 -48.85 -40.78 -15.44
CA PRO A 589 -47.84 -40.38 -16.41
C PRO A 589 -46.48 -40.07 -15.75
N TYR A 590 -45.39 -40.37 -16.46
CA TYR A 590 -44.01 -40.17 -15.98
C TYR A 590 -43.71 -38.67 -15.82
N ALA A 591 -43.58 -38.20 -14.57
CA ALA A 591 -43.37 -36.78 -14.27
C ALA A 591 -42.43 -36.55 -13.06
N PRO A 592 -41.13 -36.90 -13.15
CA PRO A 592 -40.18 -36.90 -12.03
C PRO A 592 -39.89 -35.52 -11.40
N ASN A 593 -40.34 -34.43 -12.03
CA ASN A 593 -40.23 -33.06 -11.52
C ASN A 593 -41.41 -32.64 -10.61
N ARG A 594 -42.54 -33.37 -10.62
CA ARG A 594 -43.71 -32.99 -9.83
C ARG A 594 -43.67 -33.60 -8.42
N ARG A 595 -44.11 -32.85 -7.41
CA ARG A 595 -44.08 -33.28 -5.99
C ARG A 595 -45.03 -34.43 -5.68
N ASP A 596 -46.19 -34.47 -6.33
CA ASP A 596 -47.16 -35.57 -6.22
C ASP A 596 -46.59 -36.89 -6.76
N TYR A 597 -45.91 -36.84 -7.91
CA TYR A 597 -45.20 -37.97 -8.48
C TYR A 597 -44.12 -38.53 -7.55
N GLN A 598 -43.29 -37.65 -6.98
CA GLN A 598 -42.21 -38.00 -6.04
C GLN A 598 -42.76 -38.65 -4.76
N ARG A 599 -43.90 -38.15 -4.25
CA ARG A 599 -44.59 -38.75 -3.09
C ARG A 599 -45.12 -40.15 -3.41
N SER A 600 -45.74 -40.36 -4.57
CA SER A 600 -46.21 -41.67 -5.00
C SER A 600 -45.06 -42.65 -5.17
N ALA A 601 -43.96 -42.24 -5.80
CA ALA A 601 -42.76 -43.06 -5.96
C ALA A 601 -42.10 -43.42 -4.61
N SER A 602 -42.09 -42.50 -3.65
CA SER A 602 -41.61 -42.77 -2.28
C SER A 602 -42.48 -43.78 -1.52
N LYS A 603 -43.81 -43.75 -1.73
CA LYS A 603 -44.73 -44.78 -1.19
C LYS A 603 -44.49 -46.15 -1.80
N LEU A 604 -44.30 -46.21 -3.13
CA LEU A 604 -43.91 -47.44 -3.83
C LEU A 604 -42.62 -48.02 -3.26
N LEU A 605 -41.57 -47.20 -3.10
CA LEU A 605 -40.32 -47.64 -2.49
C LEU A 605 -40.52 -48.20 -1.07
N LYS A 606 -41.38 -47.59 -0.25
CA LYS A 606 -41.69 -48.10 1.10
C LYS A 606 -42.38 -49.47 1.06
N GLN A 607 -43.31 -49.66 0.13
CA GLN A 607 -44.02 -50.92 -0.02
C GLN A 607 -43.06 -52.04 -0.43
N GLU A 608 -42.22 -51.78 -1.43
CA GLU A 608 -41.25 -52.74 -1.96
C GLU A 608 -40.17 -53.11 -0.93
N LEU A 609 -39.68 -52.14 -0.15
CA LEU A 609 -38.76 -52.43 0.95
C LEU A 609 -39.42 -53.28 2.06
N ALA A 610 -40.72 -53.10 2.30
CA ALA A 610 -41.46 -53.91 3.27
C ALA A 610 -41.65 -55.36 2.75
N GLU A 611 -41.93 -55.54 1.46
CA GLU A 611 -42.03 -56.87 0.81
C GLU A 611 -40.68 -57.61 0.84
N LEU A 612 -39.56 -56.89 0.74
CA LEU A 612 -38.20 -57.43 0.90
C LEU A 612 -37.79 -57.69 2.36
N GLY A 613 -38.67 -57.46 3.34
CA GLY A 613 -38.39 -57.68 4.77
C GLY A 613 -37.41 -56.66 5.38
N LEU A 614 -37.17 -55.53 4.71
CA LEU A 614 -36.23 -54.49 5.14
C LEU A 614 -36.98 -53.46 6.01
N VAL A 615 -37.02 -53.69 7.32
CA VAL A 615 -37.66 -52.78 8.29
C VAL A 615 -36.82 -51.51 8.47
N LEU A 616 -37.42 -50.34 8.19
CA LEU A 616 -36.81 -49.03 8.36
C LEU A 616 -36.75 -48.65 9.87
N GLU A 617 -35.55 -48.82 10.44
CA GLU A 617 -35.01 -48.39 11.76
C GLU A 617 -35.24 -49.29 12.99
N VAL A 618 -34.11 -49.81 13.53
CA VAL A 618 -33.78 -49.79 14.95
C VAL A 618 -32.31 -49.41 15.09
N ARG A 619 -32.03 -48.29 15.79
CA ARG A 619 -30.67 -47.88 16.22
C ARG A 619 -30.01 -49.01 17.00
N ARG A 620 -28.84 -49.46 16.56
CA ARG A 620 -28.02 -50.47 17.27
C ARG A 620 -27.02 -49.74 18.18
N PRO A 621 -27.06 -49.92 19.52
CA PRO A 621 -26.19 -49.22 20.48
C PRO A 621 -24.68 -49.37 20.22
N ALA A 622 -24.24 -50.50 19.67
CA ALA A 622 -22.83 -50.76 19.35
C ALA A 622 -22.32 -49.91 18.16
N ASN A 623 -23.19 -49.51 17.24
CA ASN A 623 -22.83 -48.64 16.11
C ASN A 623 -22.71 -47.17 16.55
N ASP A 624 -23.47 -46.75 17.57
CA ASP A 624 -23.40 -45.39 18.14
C ASP A 624 -22.06 -45.17 18.88
N LEU A 625 -21.61 -46.13 19.70
CA LEU A 625 -20.28 -46.09 20.33
C LEU A 625 -19.14 -46.03 19.31
N LYS A 626 -19.23 -46.81 18.23
CA LYS A 626 -18.24 -46.77 17.13
C LYS A 626 -18.27 -45.43 16.40
N ALA A 627 -19.45 -44.85 16.19
CA ALA A 627 -19.63 -43.55 15.54
C ALA A 627 -19.11 -42.40 16.41
N GLU A 628 -19.38 -42.41 17.71
CA GLU A 628 -18.85 -41.44 18.69
C GLU A 628 -17.33 -41.53 18.79
N ARG A 629 -16.76 -42.75 18.84
CA ARG A 629 -15.31 -42.97 18.83
C ARG A 629 -14.64 -42.35 17.59
N THR A 630 -15.20 -42.59 16.40
CA THR A 630 -14.64 -42.03 15.15
C THR A 630 -14.83 -40.52 15.04
N ARG A 631 -15.93 -39.95 15.57
CA ARG A 631 -16.08 -38.49 15.66
C ARG A 631 -15.01 -37.90 16.58
N ALA A 632 -14.75 -38.52 17.73
CA ALA A 632 -13.70 -38.12 18.65
C ALA A 632 -12.30 -38.24 18.01
N GLU A 633 -12.02 -39.31 17.27
CA GLU A 633 -10.76 -39.49 16.51
C GLU A 633 -10.58 -38.39 15.44
N ASN A 634 -11.62 -38.12 14.63
CA ASN A 634 -11.57 -37.06 13.61
C ASN A 634 -11.42 -35.66 14.23
N GLN A 635 -12.07 -35.41 15.37
CA GLN A 635 -11.94 -34.15 16.09
C GLN A 635 -10.52 -33.97 16.66
N ILE A 636 -9.91 -35.02 17.20
CA ILE A 636 -8.52 -35.00 17.63
C ILE A 636 -7.59 -34.71 16.45
N ALA A 637 -7.77 -35.39 15.32
CA ALA A 637 -6.95 -35.17 14.12
C ALA A 637 -7.07 -33.73 13.59
N ALA A 638 -8.29 -33.17 13.55
CA ALA A 638 -8.52 -31.78 13.13
C ALA A 638 -7.87 -30.77 14.09
N LEU A 639 -7.97 -31.01 15.41
CA LEU A 639 -7.34 -30.16 16.42
C LEU A 639 -5.81 -30.28 16.40
N GLU A 640 -5.24 -31.46 16.14
CA GLU A 640 -3.80 -31.66 15.97
C GLU A 640 -3.27 -30.94 14.72
N MET A 641 -4.01 -30.99 13.60
CA MET A 641 -3.68 -30.22 12.39
C MET A 641 -3.75 -28.70 12.64
N THR A 642 -4.77 -28.24 13.36
CA THR A 642 -4.91 -26.83 13.75
C THR A 642 -3.76 -26.40 14.66
N LYS A 643 -3.39 -27.22 15.65
CA LYS A 643 -2.25 -26.98 16.53
C LYS A 643 -0.94 -26.90 15.74
N GLY A 644 -0.71 -27.83 14.80
CA GLY A 644 0.45 -27.80 13.92
C GLY A 644 0.55 -26.49 13.14
N SER A 645 -0.54 -26.09 12.49
CA SER A 645 -0.59 -24.82 11.75
C SER A 645 -0.35 -23.59 12.64
N LEU A 646 -0.87 -23.57 13.88
CA LEU A 646 -0.61 -22.48 14.82
C LEU A 646 0.86 -22.45 15.29
N MET A 647 1.45 -23.60 15.57
CA MET A 647 2.87 -23.72 15.95
C MET A 647 3.81 -23.30 14.81
N ASP A 648 3.50 -23.67 13.57
CA ASP A 648 4.27 -23.26 12.40
C ASP A 648 4.26 -21.73 12.24
N ARG A 649 3.09 -21.09 12.46
CA ARG A 649 2.96 -19.62 12.44
C ARG A 649 3.77 -18.94 13.55
N ILE A 650 3.82 -19.53 14.75
CA ILE A 650 4.66 -19.03 15.85
C ILE A 650 6.14 -19.11 15.46
N ALA A 651 6.60 -20.24 14.93
CA ALA A 651 7.99 -20.44 14.52
C ALA A 651 8.43 -19.49 13.39
N VAL A 652 7.53 -19.13 12.48
CA VAL A 652 7.78 -18.11 11.45
C VAL A 652 7.95 -16.72 12.08
N ALA A 653 7.08 -16.37 13.03
CA ALA A 653 7.05 -15.06 13.69
C ALA A 653 8.23 -14.80 14.65
N GLU A 654 8.82 -15.83 15.26
CA GLU A 654 9.92 -15.66 16.24
C GLU A 654 11.32 -15.54 15.60
N GLY A 655 11.50 -16.01 14.36
CA GLY A 655 12.85 -16.16 13.77
C GLY A 655 13.07 -15.53 12.40
N GLY A 656 12.09 -14.81 11.84
CA GLY A 656 12.15 -14.30 10.46
C GLY A 656 13.34 -13.38 10.19
N LEU A 657 13.44 -12.25 10.90
CA LEU A 657 14.42 -11.20 10.62
C LEU A 657 15.87 -11.62 10.93
N ALA A 658 16.09 -12.35 12.03
CA ALA A 658 17.40 -12.88 12.38
C ALA A 658 17.90 -13.86 11.30
N ARG A 659 17.02 -14.74 10.79
CA ARG A 659 17.36 -15.63 9.67
C ARG A 659 17.69 -14.85 8.40
N SER A 660 16.93 -13.79 8.10
CA SER A 660 17.21 -12.92 6.95
C SER A 660 18.59 -12.26 7.05
N LEU A 661 19.02 -11.81 8.23
CA LEU A 661 20.36 -11.23 8.40
C LEU A 661 21.48 -12.25 8.17
N VAL A 662 21.30 -13.48 8.63
CA VAL A 662 22.25 -14.58 8.37
C VAL A 662 22.27 -14.97 6.90
N ALA A 663 21.11 -15.00 6.24
CA ALA A 663 21.03 -15.23 4.80
C ALA A 663 21.73 -14.11 4.00
N ILE A 664 21.57 -12.85 4.41
CA ILE A 664 22.28 -11.71 3.82
C ILE A 664 23.79 -11.82 4.03
N GLU A 665 24.24 -12.18 5.24
CA GLU A 665 25.64 -12.48 5.54
C GLU A 665 26.19 -13.53 4.55
N ALA A 666 25.47 -14.64 4.36
CA ALA A 666 25.88 -15.70 3.43
C ALA A 666 25.99 -15.22 1.97
N VAL A 667 25.06 -14.38 1.51
CA VAL A 667 25.15 -13.78 0.15
C VAL A 667 26.37 -12.86 0.06
N LEU A 668 26.62 -12.01 1.06
CA LEU A 668 27.79 -11.13 1.06
C LEU A 668 29.12 -11.90 1.07
N GLU A 669 29.16 -13.04 1.76
CA GLU A 669 30.33 -13.95 1.75
C GLU A 669 30.55 -14.61 0.39
N GLU A 670 29.48 -15.03 -0.31
CA GLU A 670 29.56 -15.60 -1.67
C GLU A 670 30.23 -14.63 -2.66
N PHE A 671 29.97 -13.33 -2.50
CA PHE A 671 30.57 -12.28 -3.33
C PHE A 671 31.88 -11.69 -2.76
N ALA A 672 32.44 -12.27 -1.71
CA ALA A 672 33.66 -11.81 -1.04
C ALA A 672 33.61 -10.35 -0.52
N LEU A 673 32.41 -9.87 -0.18
CA LEU A 673 32.17 -8.56 0.42
C LEU A 673 32.23 -8.61 1.95
N ALA A 674 31.96 -9.77 2.55
CA ALA A 674 32.12 -10.00 3.97
C ALA A 674 32.79 -11.34 4.25
N SER A 675 33.28 -11.52 5.47
CA SER A 675 33.68 -12.82 6.02
C SER A 675 33.60 -12.80 7.54
N ASN A 676 32.95 -13.79 8.14
CA ASN A 676 32.85 -13.93 9.60
C ASN A 676 32.38 -12.65 10.29
N TRP A 677 31.26 -12.06 9.84
CA TRP A 677 30.73 -10.80 10.36
C TRP A 677 31.67 -9.58 10.25
N ALA A 678 32.65 -9.60 9.36
CA ALA A 678 33.50 -8.45 9.08
C ALA A 678 33.43 -8.09 7.59
N LEU A 679 33.26 -6.80 7.28
CA LEU A 679 33.33 -6.33 5.91
C LEU A 679 34.75 -6.41 5.36
N SER A 680 34.86 -6.85 4.11
CA SER A 680 36.10 -6.70 3.34
C SER A 680 36.26 -5.24 2.91
N GLU A 681 37.44 -4.87 2.40
CA GLU A 681 37.66 -3.54 1.82
C GLU A 681 36.66 -3.23 0.70
N LYS A 682 36.31 -4.24 -0.10
CA LYS A 682 35.26 -4.16 -1.13
C LYS A 682 33.87 -4.02 -0.53
N GLY A 683 33.59 -4.70 0.58
CA GLY A 683 32.31 -4.63 1.28
C GLY A 683 32.01 -3.27 1.89
N ARG A 684 33.02 -2.50 2.30
CA ARG A 684 32.82 -1.14 2.85
C ARG A 684 32.18 -0.17 1.86
N VAL A 685 32.39 -0.37 0.56
CA VAL A 685 31.74 0.43 -0.51
C VAL A 685 30.22 0.38 -0.40
N LEU A 686 29.66 -0.76 0.04
CA LEU A 686 28.23 -0.96 0.20
C LEU A 686 27.60 0.01 1.22
N GLN A 687 28.36 0.51 2.20
CA GLN A 687 27.86 1.42 3.23
C GLN A 687 27.45 2.80 2.68
N SER A 688 28.07 3.21 1.57
CA SER A 688 27.83 4.50 0.91
C SER A 688 26.83 4.45 -0.24
N ILE A 689 26.29 3.27 -0.57
CA ILE A 689 25.31 3.11 -1.65
C ILE A 689 23.90 3.01 -1.08
N PHE A 690 23.06 3.98 -1.43
CA PHE A 690 21.66 4.10 -1.03
C PHE A 690 20.78 3.90 -2.27
N HIS A 691 20.67 2.65 -2.71
CA HIS A 691 19.92 2.25 -3.89
C HIS A 691 19.28 0.88 -3.65
N GLU A 692 18.15 0.56 -4.31
CA GLU A 692 17.48 -0.74 -4.14
C GLU A 692 18.32 -1.92 -4.67
N LEU A 693 19.21 -1.63 -5.63
CA LEU A 693 20.22 -2.54 -6.18
C LEU A 693 21.62 -2.27 -5.61
N ASP A 694 21.71 -1.88 -4.33
CA ASP A 694 22.95 -1.51 -3.64
C ASP A 694 24.08 -2.55 -3.78
N LEU A 695 23.76 -3.85 -3.64
CA LEU A 695 24.70 -4.94 -3.82
C LEU A 695 25.24 -4.98 -5.26
N LEU A 696 24.38 -4.83 -6.26
CA LEU A 696 24.78 -4.86 -7.66
C LEU A 696 25.64 -3.64 -8.04
N VAL A 697 25.29 -2.44 -7.56
CA VAL A 697 26.09 -1.22 -7.74
C VAL A 697 27.49 -1.44 -7.13
N THR A 698 27.55 -2.00 -5.93
CA THR A 698 28.81 -2.32 -5.22
C THR A 698 29.66 -3.30 -6.02
N LEU A 699 29.07 -4.35 -6.59
CA LEU A 699 29.77 -5.26 -7.48
C LEU A 699 30.23 -4.57 -8.77
N GLY A 700 29.42 -3.68 -9.33
CA GLY A 700 29.81 -2.87 -10.49
C GLY A 700 31.07 -2.04 -10.24
N ILE A 701 31.16 -1.37 -9.08
CA ILE A 701 32.35 -0.60 -8.68
C ILE A 701 33.54 -1.54 -8.45
N THR A 702 33.37 -2.56 -7.61
CA THR A 702 34.49 -3.41 -7.14
C THR A 702 35.03 -4.37 -8.21
N GLN A 703 34.27 -4.60 -9.29
CA GLN A 703 34.70 -5.35 -10.47
C GLN A 703 35.19 -4.43 -11.61
N GLY A 704 35.23 -3.11 -11.40
CA GLY A 704 35.69 -2.14 -12.39
C GLY A 704 34.80 -2.07 -13.64
N LEU A 705 33.49 -2.37 -13.51
CA LEU A 705 32.55 -2.32 -14.64
C LEU A 705 32.26 -0.90 -15.10
N PHE A 706 32.50 0.09 -14.24
CA PHE A 706 32.31 1.51 -14.55
C PHE A 706 33.59 2.21 -15.02
N GLU A 707 34.72 1.49 -15.09
CA GLU A 707 36.01 2.03 -15.53
C GLU A 707 36.22 1.92 -17.04
N GLY A 708 36.92 2.90 -17.62
CA GLY A 708 37.20 2.98 -19.06
C GLY A 708 36.03 3.45 -19.92
N LEU A 709 34.92 3.86 -19.31
CA LEU A 709 33.76 4.46 -19.99
C LEU A 709 33.93 5.98 -20.06
N SER A 710 33.57 6.57 -21.20
CA SER A 710 33.38 8.03 -21.30
C SER A 710 32.26 8.51 -20.36
N PRO A 711 32.20 9.81 -20.01
CA PRO A 711 31.12 10.35 -19.17
C PRO A 711 29.70 10.01 -19.67
N GLU A 712 29.49 10.09 -20.98
CA GLU A 712 28.22 9.81 -21.65
C GLU A 712 27.86 8.32 -21.57
N GLU A 713 28.83 7.44 -21.82
CA GLU A 713 28.65 5.99 -21.69
C GLU A 713 28.44 5.57 -20.22
N LEU A 714 29.11 6.22 -19.28
CA LEU A 714 28.96 5.94 -17.85
C LEU A 714 27.54 6.25 -17.38
N ALA A 715 27.00 7.42 -17.77
CA ALA A 715 25.61 7.78 -17.51
C ALA A 715 24.64 6.74 -18.08
N ALA A 716 24.86 6.34 -19.34
CA ALA A 716 24.04 5.36 -20.03
C ALA A 716 24.11 3.95 -19.40
N VAL A 717 25.27 3.50 -18.94
CA VAL A 717 25.40 2.20 -18.27
C VAL A 717 24.77 2.21 -16.87
N LEU A 718 24.86 3.32 -16.13
CA LEU A 718 24.24 3.43 -14.81
C LEU A 718 22.72 3.53 -14.87
N SER A 719 22.15 4.08 -15.96
CA SER A 719 20.69 4.16 -16.12
C SER A 719 20.00 2.79 -16.16
N VAL A 720 20.75 1.74 -16.50
CA VAL A 720 20.30 0.34 -16.45
C VAL A 720 19.86 -0.07 -15.04
N LEU A 721 20.43 0.58 -14.01
CA LEU A 721 20.14 0.30 -12.61
C LEU A 721 18.99 1.14 -12.08
N THR A 722 18.66 2.28 -12.68
CA THR A 722 17.63 3.20 -12.15
C THR A 722 16.28 3.07 -12.87
N TYR A 723 16.28 2.61 -14.12
CA TYR A 723 15.10 2.51 -14.95
C TYR A 723 14.35 1.17 -14.78
N GLU A 724 13.07 1.22 -15.09
CA GLU A 724 12.17 0.08 -15.17
C GLU A 724 11.16 0.34 -16.29
N HIS A 725 11.13 -0.53 -17.29
CA HIS A 725 10.16 -0.45 -18.38
C HIS A 725 8.76 -0.80 -17.86
N ARG A 726 7.84 0.17 -17.92
CA ARG A 726 6.48 0.06 -17.38
C ARG A 726 5.44 0.08 -18.49
N SER A 727 5.55 -0.86 -19.43
CA SER A 727 4.54 -1.08 -20.46
C SER A 727 4.02 -2.52 -20.46
N ARG A 728 2.84 -2.71 -21.05
CA ARG A 728 2.27 -4.04 -21.32
C ARG A 728 2.88 -4.69 -22.56
N LEU A 729 3.55 -3.89 -23.39
CA LEU A 729 4.30 -4.38 -24.54
C LEU A 729 5.64 -4.93 -24.06
N ASP A 730 6.21 -5.85 -24.83
CA ASP A 730 7.57 -6.29 -24.58
C ASP A 730 8.52 -5.09 -24.72
N PRO A 731 9.52 -4.96 -23.83
CA PRO A 731 10.48 -3.87 -23.91
C PRO A 731 11.21 -3.91 -25.27
N PRO A 732 11.46 -2.76 -25.90
CA PRO A 732 12.20 -2.73 -27.15
C PRO A 732 13.63 -3.24 -26.95
N ASP A 733 14.25 -3.70 -28.04
CA ASP A 733 15.63 -4.16 -28.01
C ASP A 733 16.56 -3.01 -27.59
N PRO A 734 17.42 -3.21 -26.57
CA PRO A 734 18.26 -2.14 -26.07
C PRO A 734 19.35 -1.76 -27.07
N TRP A 735 19.53 -0.47 -27.28
CA TRP A 735 20.66 0.08 -28.02
C TRP A 735 21.79 0.46 -27.07
N TYR A 736 23.04 0.27 -27.52
CA TYR A 736 24.24 0.62 -26.75
C TYR A 736 25.19 1.50 -27.56
N PRO A 737 25.79 2.54 -26.95
CA PRO A 737 26.65 3.49 -27.65
C PRO A 737 27.97 2.88 -28.13
N SER A 738 28.48 1.87 -27.44
CA SER A 738 29.71 1.18 -27.83
C SER A 738 29.69 -0.30 -27.45
N ALA A 739 30.63 -1.05 -28.03
CA ALA A 739 30.84 -2.45 -27.67
C ALA A 739 31.21 -2.61 -26.19
N LEU A 740 31.97 -1.66 -25.64
CA LEU A 740 32.35 -1.65 -24.23
C LEU A 740 31.14 -1.38 -23.34
N ALA A 741 30.33 -0.35 -23.62
CA ALA A 741 29.11 -0.07 -22.87
C ALA A 741 28.15 -1.28 -22.86
N ARG A 742 27.98 -1.93 -24.01
CA ARG A 742 27.21 -3.17 -24.13
C ARG A 742 27.77 -4.30 -23.27
N GLU A 743 29.09 -4.49 -23.29
CA GLU A 743 29.77 -5.49 -22.46
C GLU A 743 29.54 -5.22 -20.98
N ARG A 744 29.70 -3.97 -20.53
CA ARG A 744 29.50 -3.56 -19.12
C ARG A 744 28.05 -3.74 -18.67
N ALA A 745 27.08 -3.30 -19.46
CA ALA A 745 25.66 -3.47 -19.16
C ALA A 745 25.25 -4.95 -19.10
N ASN A 746 25.72 -5.77 -20.05
CA ASN A 746 25.49 -7.22 -20.03
C ASN A 746 26.13 -7.89 -18.81
N ALA A 747 27.31 -7.44 -18.38
CA ALA A 747 27.96 -7.93 -17.16
C ALA A 747 27.13 -7.57 -15.92
N LEU A 748 26.59 -6.36 -15.81
CA LEU A 748 25.68 -5.96 -14.72
C LEU A 748 24.43 -6.84 -14.69
N MET A 749 23.78 -7.07 -15.84
CA MET A 749 22.63 -7.97 -15.92
C MET A 749 22.98 -9.42 -15.51
N ALA A 750 24.17 -9.90 -15.89
CA ALA A 750 24.65 -11.22 -15.48
C ALA A 750 24.91 -11.31 -13.97
N PHE A 751 25.46 -10.26 -13.36
CA PHE A 751 25.60 -10.17 -11.90
C PHE A 751 24.24 -10.09 -11.20
N GLY A 752 23.28 -9.32 -11.73
CA GLY A 752 21.91 -9.27 -11.22
C GLY A 752 21.30 -10.67 -11.14
N LYS A 753 21.41 -11.48 -12.21
CA LYS A 753 20.95 -12.88 -12.21
C LYS A 753 21.66 -13.76 -11.18
N LYS A 754 22.97 -13.57 -10.98
CA LYS A 754 23.73 -14.31 -9.95
C LYS A 754 23.28 -13.93 -8.53
N ILE A 755 23.01 -12.65 -8.29
CA ILE A 755 22.47 -12.17 -6.99
C ILE A 755 21.11 -12.83 -6.75
N CYS A 756 20.17 -12.77 -7.69
CA CYS A 756 18.86 -13.42 -7.55
C CYS A 756 18.99 -14.93 -7.27
N GLN A 757 19.93 -15.61 -7.92
CA GLN A 757 20.20 -17.02 -7.68
C GLN A 757 20.72 -17.26 -6.25
N ALA A 758 21.64 -16.45 -5.76
CA ALA A 758 22.17 -16.53 -4.39
C ALA A 758 21.07 -16.23 -3.35
N GLU A 759 20.26 -15.20 -3.59
CA GLU A 759 19.10 -14.84 -2.76
C GLU A 759 18.11 -16.01 -2.67
N LEU A 760 17.76 -16.61 -3.81
CA LEU A 760 16.84 -17.75 -3.88
C LEU A 760 17.37 -18.96 -3.11
N LEU A 761 18.67 -19.26 -3.21
CA LEU A 761 19.31 -20.35 -2.46
C LEU A 761 19.26 -20.13 -0.94
N GLN A 762 19.29 -18.88 -0.49
CA GLN A 762 19.19 -18.51 0.93
C GLN A 762 17.75 -18.25 1.39
N GLY A 763 16.76 -18.36 0.50
CA GLY A 763 15.35 -18.11 0.81
C GLY A 763 15.02 -16.64 1.05
N LEU A 764 15.80 -15.72 0.49
CA LEU A 764 15.52 -14.28 0.47
C LEU A 764 14.52 -13.94 -0.65
N GLN A 765 13.89 -12.77 -0.55
CA GLN A 765 13.14 -12.22 -1.67
C GLN A 765 14.13 -11.79 -2.77
N GLU A 766 13.87 -12.21 -4.00
CA GLU A 766 14.71 -11.86 -5.15
C GLU A 766 14.66 -10.34 -5.43
N SER A 767 15.84 -9.76 -5.63
CA SER A 767 16.03 -8.41 -6.14
C SER A 767 15.50 -8.31 -7.58
N ARG A 768 15.04 -7.12 -7.99
CA ARG A 768 14.65 -6.92 -9.38
C ARG A 768 15.87 -6.98 -10.31
N LEU A 769 15.63 -7.32 -11.57
CA LEU A 769 16.68 -7.29 -12.57
C LEU A 769 16.91 -5.87 -13.12
N PRO A 770 18.15 -5.54 -13.55
CA PRO A 770 18.43 -4.29 -14.26
C PRO A 770 17.76 -4.25 -15.64
N ASP A 771 17.47 -3.04 -16.13
CA ASP A 771 16.71 -2.81 -17.37
C ASP A 771 17.47 -1.89 -18.33
N PRO A 772 17.97 -2.40 -19.47
CA PRO A 772 18.79 -1.63 -20.40
C PRO A 772 18.01 -0.77 -21.40
N THR A 773 16.68 -0.70 -21.30
CA THR A 773 15.84 -0.08 -22.34
C THR A 773 16.13 1.42 -22.51
N ILE A 774 16.37 2.16 -21.42
CA ILE A 774 16.58 3.62 -21.46
C ILE A 774 18.00 4.05 -21.89
N VAL A 775 18.94 3.11 -22.06
CA VAL A 775 20.38 3.39 -22.26
C VAL A 775 20.63 4.39 -23.40
N GLY A 776 19.95 4.21 -24.53
CA GLY A 776 20.10 5.08 -25.69
C GLY A 776 19.65 6.51 -25.43
N GLN A 777 18.51 6.68 -24.74
CA GLN A 777 17.96 7.99 -24.42
C GLN A 777 18.87 8.77 -23.47
N VAL A 778 19.38 8.11 -22.42
CA VAL A 778 20.31 8.74 -21.46
C VAL A 778 21.64 9.10 -22.12
N HIS A 779 22.16 8.23 -22.99
CA HIS A 779 23.37 8.55 -23.76
C HIS A 779 23.14 9.76 -24.69
N GLY A 780 22.02 9.78 -25.42
CA GLY A 780 21.67 10.89 -26.30
C GLY A 780 21.60 12.22 -25.53
N TRP A 781 20.94 12.21 -24.37
CA TRP A 781 20.86 13.38 -23.51
C TRP A 781 22.23 13.82 -22.98
N ALA A 782 23.07 12.89 -22.51
CA ALA A 782 24.42 13.22 -22.07
C ALA A 782 25.31 13.75 -23.23
N SER A 783 25.03 13.34 -24.47
CA SER A 783 25.75 13.79 -25.68
C SER A 783 25.31 15.17 -26.18
N GLY A 784 24.31 15.78 -25.55
CA GLY A 784 23.84 17.13 -25.90
C GLY A 784 22.67 17.18 -26.88
N HIS A 785 22.01 16.05 -27.19
CA HIS A 785 20.80 16.05 -28.02
C HIS A 785 19.63 16.78 -27.35
N ASP A 786 18.74 17.38 -28.15
CA ASP A 786 17.58 18.06 -27.61
C ASP A 786 16.58 17.06 -27.01
N LEU A 787 15.75 17.53 -26.07
CA LEU A 787 14.80 16.66 -25.36
C LEU A 787 13.82 15.98 -26.32
N GLU A 788 13.37 16.70 -27.36
CA GLU A 788 12.49 16.19 -28.41
C GLU A 788 13.11 15.01 -29.17
N GLU A 789 14.44 14.99 -29.33
CA GLU A 789 15.14 13.94 -30.09
C GLU A 789 15.32 12.64 -29.28
N VAL A 790 15.36 12.74 -27.95
CA VAL A 790 15.64 11.60 -27.06
C VAL A 790 14.39 11.00 -26.43
N LEU A 791 13.27 11.73 -26.45
CA LEU A 791 12.01 11.29 -25.87
C LEU A 791 11.29 10.32 -26.81
N GLU A 792 10.83 9.19 -26.29
CA GLU A 792 9.92 8.28 -26.99
C GLU A 792 8.45 8.63 -26.70
N ASP A 793 7.55 8.32 -27.64
CA ASP A 793 6.12 8.69 -27.58
C ASP A 793 5.38 8.18 -26.33
N ASP A 794 5.90 7.15 -25.65
CA ASP A 794 5.28 6.51 -24.49
C ASP A 794 5.84 6.96 -23.13
N VAL A 795 6.91 7.76 -23.11
CA VAL A 795 7.54 8.26 -21.88
C VAL A 795 7.14 9.70 -21.63
N SER A 796 6.55 9.98 -20.46
CA SER A 796 6.26 11.36 -20.06
C SER A 796 7.55 12.13 -19.77
N VAL A 797 7.59 13.41 -20.15
CA VAL A 797 8.74 14.29 -19.91
C VAL A 797 9.15 14.32 -18.43
N GLY A 798 8.20 14.38 -17.49
CA GLY A 798 8.53 14.37 -16.07
C GLY A 798 9.07 13.02 -15.57
N ASP A 799 8.66 11.89 -16.16
CA ASP A 799 9.26 10.59 -15.86
C ASP A 799 10.70 10.51 -16.39
N PHE A 800 10.96 11.02 -17.59
CA PHE A 800 12.31 11.14 -18.13
C PHE A 800 13.20 11.98 -17.21
N VAL A 801 12.77 13.21 -16.86
CA VAL A 801 13.51 14.09 -15.94
C VAL A 801 13.76 13.42 -14.58
N ARG A 802 12.77 12.71 -14.04
CA ARG A 802 12.92 11.94 -12.80
C ARG A 802 13.98 10.84 -12.92
N ASN A 803 13.96 10.07 -14.01
CA ASN A 803 14.94 9.02 -14.27
C ASN A 803 16.35 9.62 -14.39
N ILE A 804 16.54 10.72 -15.14
CA ILE A 804 17.83 11.40 -15.24
C ILE A 804 18.31 11.87 -13.86
N ARG A 805 17.42 12.41 -13.02
CA ARG A 805 17.78 12.80 -11.64
C ARG A 805 18.18 11.61 -10.76
N GLN A 806 17.55 10.45 -10.92
CA GLN A 806 17.98 9.22 -10.24
C GLN A 806 19.36 8.75 -10.73
N VAL A 807 19.67 8.91 -12.03
CA VAL A 807 21.01 8.63 -12.58
C VAL A 807 22.04 9.60 -12.01
N ILE A 808 21.72 10.90 -11.92
CA ILE A 808 22.59 11.92 -11.31
C ILE A 808 22.88 11.58 -9.84
N ASP A 809 21.86 11.20 -9.07
CA ASP A 809 22.03 10.80 -7.67
C ASP A 809 22.92 9.55 -7.55
N LEU A 810 22.69 8.53 -8.38
CA LEU A 810 23.52 7.33 -8.40
C LEU A 810 24.96 7.62 -8.84
N LEU A 811 25.17 8.51 -9.81
CA LEU A 811 26.49 8.98 -10.23
C LEU A 811 27.25 9.66 -9.09
N LYS A 812 26.57 10.49 -8.28
CA LYS A 812 27.17 11.10 -7.08
C LYS A 812 27.65 10.03 -6.11
N GLN A 813 26.78 9.07 -5.79
CA GLN A 813 27.10 7.96 -4.88
C GLN A 813 28.26 7.09 -5.40
N VAL A 814 28.24 6.72 -6.69
CA VAL A 814 29.29 5.91 -7.33
C VAL A 814 30.62 6.66 -7.37
N GLY A 815 30.59 7.97 -7.65
CA GLY A 815 31.77 8.83 -7.60
C GLY A 815 32.35 8.92 -6.18
N GLU A 816 31.54 9.18 -5.17
CA GLU A 816 32.00 9.28 -3.77
C GLU A 816 32.54 7.95 -3.23
N ALA A 817 31.90 6.84 -3.58
CA ALA A 817 32.27 5.50 -3.12
C ALA A 817 33.52 4.93 -3.83
N SER A 818 33.89 5.47 -5.00
CA SER A 818 35.00 4.95 -5.79
C SER A 818 36.37 5.49 -5.38
N VAL A 819 37.35 4.58 -5.24
CA VAL A 819 38.77 4.92 -5.05
C VAL A 819 39.43 5.33 -6.37
N ALA A 820 38.92 4.90 -7.52
CA ALA A 820 39.48 5.20 -8.83
C ALA A 820 39.26 6.68 -9.21
N ARG A 821 40.36 7.43 -9.39
CA ARG A 821 40.29 8.86 -9.75
C ARG A 821 39.55 9.10 -11.07
N GLU A 822 39.76 8.22 -12.05
CA GLU A 822 39.08 8.30 -13.36
C GLU A 822 37.56 8.24 -13.21
N LEU A 823 37.05 7.25 -12.47
CA LEU A 823 35.61 7.11 -12.23
C LEU A 823 35.02 8.34 -11.54
N ARG A 824 35.72 8.94 -10.57
CA ARG A 824 35.25 10.18 -9.92
C ARG A 824 35.15 11.36 -10.88
N VAL A 825 36.15 11.53 -11.74
CA VAL A 825 36.18 12.60 -12.73
C VAL A 825 35.07 12.39 -13.76
N ASN A 826 34.94 11.17 -14.29
CA ASN A 826 33.92 10.85 -15.29
C ASN A 826 32.51 10.93 -14.70
N ALA A 827 32.30 10.54 -13.44
CA ALA A 827 31.01 10.70 -12.78
C ALA A 827 30.63 12.18 -12.61
N SER A 828 31.58 13.02 -12.18
CA SER A 828 31.36 14.47 -12.07
C SER A 828 31.09 15.12 -13.43
N ALA A 829 31.80 14.70 -14.47
CA ALA A 829 31.58 15.18 -15.83
C ALA A 829 30.19 14.74 -16.34
N ALA A 830 29.82 13.47 -16.13
CA ALA A 830 28.52 12.93 -16.51
C ALA A 830 27.36 13.67 -15.82
N ILE A 831 27.49 13.98 -14.52
CA ILE A 831 26.52 14.81 -13.80
C ILE A 831 26.35 16.16 -14.49
N THR A 832 27.45 16.82 -14.85
CA THR A 832 27.40 18.14 -15.53
C THR A 832 26.73 18.06 -16.90
N LEU A 833 26.93 16.96 -17.64
CA LEU A 833 26.30 16.74 -18.95
C LEU A 833 24.79 16.47 -18.85
N LEU A 834 24.38 15.75 -17.81
CA LEU A 834 22.97 15.41 -17.57
C LEU A 834 22.19 16.59 -16.98
N ASP A 835 22.84 17.44 -16.18
CA ASP A 835 22.23 18.54 -15.43
C ASP A 835 22.09 19.82 -16.28
N ARG A 836 21.22 19.76 -17.30
CA ARG A 836 20.93 20.87 -18.22
C ARG A 836 19.45 20.99 -18.58
N GLY A 837 19.05 22.08 -19.22
CA GLY A 837 17.68 22.34 -19.68
C GLY A 837 16.63 22.11 -18.59
N LEU A 838 15.52 21.47 -18.96
CA LEU A 838 14.44 21.10 -18.05
C LEU A 838 14.88 20.25 -16.84
N VAL A 839 15.94 19.43 -16.99
CA VAL A 839 16.49 18.67 -15.86
C VAL A 839 17.03 19.64 -14.82
N ALA A 840 17.87 20.60 -15.23
CA ALA A 840 18.45 21.64 -14.37
C ALA A 840 17.39 22.53 -13.71
N ALA A 841 16.41 23.02 -14.48
CA ALA A 841 15.30 23.82 -13.96
C ALA A 841 14.51 23.06 -12.87
N ALA A 842 14.32 21.75 -13.04
CA ALA A 842 13.65 20.92 -12.06
C ALA A 842 14.42 20.76 -10.73
N ALA A 843 15.74 21.01 -10.68
CA ALA A 843 16.47 21.09 -9.42
C ALA A 843 16.38 22.50 -8.82
N ARG A 844 16.67 23.55 -9.57
CA ARG A 844 16.75 24.93 -9.03
C ARG A 844 15.47 25.42 -8.38
N LEU A 845 14.31 25.02 -8.91
CA LEU A 845 13.01 25.34 -8.30
C LEU A 845 12.73 24.49 -7.03
N GLN A 846 13.23 23.25 -6.96
CA GLN A 846 13.30 22.50 -5.69
C GLN A 846 14.26 23.14 -4.69
N ASP A 847 15.24 23.87 -5.20
CA ASP A 847 16.31 24.53 -4.47
C ASP A 847 15.94 25.96 -4.03
N GLY A 848 14.74 26.48 -4.32
CA GLY A 848 14.23 27.73 -3.75
C GLY A 848 15.25 28.87 -3.68
N GLU A 849 16.05 29.06 -4.73
CA GLU A 849 16.99 30.18 -4.83
C GLU A 849 16.19 31.48 -4.96
N VAL A 850 15.95 32.09 -3.80
CA VAL A 850 15.74 33.53 -3.73
C VAL A 850 17.13 34.16 -3.91
N GLU A 851 17.60 34.26 -5.14
CA GLU A 851 18.60 35.28 -5.47
C GLU A 851 17.89 36.64 -5.34
N GLU A 852 18.13 37.30 -4.20
CA GLU A 852 17.78 38.71 -4.05
C GLU A 852 18.57 39.50 -5.11
N SER A 853 17.84 40.11 -6.04
CA SER A 853 18.36 41.22 -6.83
C SER A 853 19.05 42.20 -5.89
N SER A 854 20.37 42.35 -6.04
CA SER A 854 21.13 43.42 -5.43
C SER A 854 20.70 44.74 -6.08
N GLY A 855 19.57 45.29 -5.61
CA GLY A 855 19.22 46.68 -5.78
C GLY A 855 20.03 47.49 -4.78
N ASP A 856 21.26 47.81 -5.15
CA ASP A 856 21.85 49.08 -4.72
C ASP A 856 21.01 50.17 -5.39
N ASP A 857 20.18 50.86 -4.61
CA ASP A 857 19.65 52.16 -4.98
C ASP A 857 19.99 53.16 -3.87
N ASP A 858 20.71 54.21 -4.30
CA ASP A 858 20.96 55.49 -3.62
C ASP A 858 19.69 56.21 -3.16
#